data_AF-A0A353KUF3-F1
#
_entry.id   AF-A0A353KUF3-F1
#
_cell.length_a   1.000
_cell.length_b   1.000
_cell.length_c   1.000
_cell.angle_alpha   90.00
_cell.angle_beta   90.00
_cell.angle_gamma   90.00
#
_symmetry.space_group_name_H-M   'P 1'
#
loop_
_entity.id
_entity.type
_entity.pdbx_description
1 polymer ?
#
loop_
_entity_poly.entity_id
_entity_poly.type
_entity_poly.pdbx_seq_one_letter_code
_entity_poly.pdbx_strand_id
1 'polypeptide(L)'
;MQMSIKLLLIPIAFFFIFSNLFSQDSIHSNLSIVNHRYILEKYFDENSKFASGDKQICNANDSLNSQIQVIVKDSLGNPIINVPVIFTFIVVPQKAGDFGFQSNVVKTNSLGVARNFVKLGSVQGEYIISAKIESLHEKNSVIFNATARKSNWVFVLIISVFGGLVLFLFGMFLMGSGLQKSAGDKMRSILSRLTNNRVVALGVGAFVTAIIQSSSATTVMLISFVNAKLITFRNTLSVILGAGIGSTITTQLIAFSLAEYSLLIVIIGFVLYYFVKIDKIKNIGESLFGFGVLFYGMQLMSEAIVPLKSYEPFLNLIITLENPIFGIVVGALFTALIQSAAAFIGILIILASQGFLTIHAGVPLVLGSAIGTAITALLATIGTSREAYKVAMAHTVLKTFGVILFVGWMPALADLVVYISPTSNDTSEIVPRQLANTHTIFNVVLTVLALPLTKQFAWLINKMVPCRPKDAEDEIKTKFIDYNIISTPSLALNLAKQETLQMAYIVQDMVRVIKEPFFEHNPKVLKEIADKEIYVNFLRDEIKAYLIKISRNNMEESRVNETFQILYTIKELEQIADIVSTTLAKKARSWVTHDYEFSEEGKKELQAYHISTMKQLSRAIEVFRDVNLEKAKKVNEKYMKYEDFAFELEKHHFERLANQDEKTISSSKTHVVLMDMFKQISEHSTNIAKILLKWSDNKI
;
A
#
# COMPACT_ATOMS: atom_id res chain seq x y z
N MET A 1 -10.72 -1.03 5.07
CA MET A 1 -11.62 -1.30 3.92
C MET A 1 -10.88 -1.87 2.71
N GLN A 2 -10.01 -1.16 2.00
CA GLN A 2 -9.31 -1.71 0.81
C GLN A 2 -8.57 -3.04 1.08
N MET A 3 -7.87 -3.16 2.22
CA MET A 3 -7.17 -4.40 2.60
C MET A 3 -8.10 -5.62 2.72
N SER A 4 -9.35 -5.42 3.18
CA SER A 4 -10.37 -6.46 3.30
C SER A 4 -10.80 -7.02 1.94
N ILE A 5 -10.86 -6.17 0.91
CA ILE A 5 -11.21 -6.56 -0.46
C ILE A 5 -10.06 -7.34 -1.12
N LYS A 6 -8.80 -6.93 -0.89
CA LYS A 6 -7.61 -7.66 -1.36
C LYS A 6 -7.58 -9.09 -0.81
N LEU A 7 -7.87 -9.27 0.48
CA LEU A 7 -7.89 -10.59 1.14
C LEU A 7 -9.00 -11.52 0.63
N LEU A 8 -10.13 -10.97 0.14
CA LEU A 8 -11.26 -11.75 -0.38
C LEU A 8 -11.15 -12.14 -1.86
N LEU A 9 -10.53 -11.30 -2.70
CA LEU A 9 -10.49 -11.55 -4.15
C LEU A 9 -9.41 -12.55 -4.59
N ILE A 10 -8.26 -12.60 -3.91
CA ILE A 10 -7.14 -13.47 -4.30
C ILE A 10 -7.53 -14.97 -4.19
N PRO A 11 -8.20 -15.45 -3.12
CA PRO A 11 -8.72 -16.83 -3.06
C PRO A 11 -9.62 -17.20 -4.24
N ILE A 12 -10.56 -16.32 -4.61
CA ILE A 12 -11.54 -16.58 -5.66
C ILE A 12 -10.86 -16.68 -7.03
N ALA A 13 -9.97 -15.72 -7.36
CA ALA A 13 -9.25 -15.73 -8.62
C ALA A 13 -8.33 -16.96 -8.76
N PHE A 14 -7.62 -17.34 -7.70
CA PHE A 14 -6.72 -18.50 -7.71
C PHE A 14 -7.49 -19.83 -7.76
N PHE A 15 -8.64 -19.92 -7.08
CA PHE A 15 -9.50 -21.11 -7.10
C PHE A 15 -10.06 -21.39 -8.50
N PHE A 16 -10.54 -20.36 -9.21
CA PHE A 16 -11.00 -20.50 -10.60
C PHE A 16 -9.90 -20.88 -11.59
N ILE A 17 -8.65 -20.47 -11.35
CA ILE A 17 -7.51 -20.85 -12.19
C ILE A 17 -7.10 -22.31 -11.90
N PHE A 18 -6.87 -22.67 -10.64
CA PHE A 18 -6.21 -23.93 -10.29
C PHE A 18 -7.14 -25.16 -10.27
N SER A 19 -8.44 -24.99 -9.99
CA SER A 19 -9.39 -26.10 -9.89
C SER A 19 -9.47 -26.99 -11.13
N ASN A 20 -9.16 -26.45 -12.33
CA ASN A 20 -9.22 -27.18 -13.60
C ASN A 20 -7.92 -27.91 -13.99
N LEU A 21 -6.80 -27.76 -13.27
CA LEU A 21 -5.53 -28.40 -13.67
C LEU A 21 -5.33 -29.83 -13.13
N PHE A 22 -6.13 -30.29 -12.16
CA PHE A 22 -5.81 -31.44 -11.29
C PHE A 22 -5.97 -32.84 -11.91
N SER A 23 -5.15 -33.13 -12.93
CA SER A 23 -4.74 -34.48 -13.34
C SER A 23 -3.20 -34.60 -13.27
N GLN A 24 -2.65 -35.80 -13.10
CA GLN A 24 -1.25 -36.01 -12.65
C GLN A 24 -0.36 -36.74 -13.67
N ASP A 25 0.96 -36.56 -13.57
CA ASP A 25 2.01 -37.62 -13.61
C ASP A 25 3.40 -37.06 -13.18
N SER A 26 4.43 -37.90 -12.94
CA SER A 26 5.69 -37.53 -12.22
C SER A 26 6.97 -38.37 -12.53
N ILE A 27 8.16 -37.84 -12.15
CA ILE A 27 9.52 -38.00 -12.75
C ILE A 27 10.60 -38.35 -11.67
N HIS A 28 11.80 -38.95 -11.86
CA HIS A 28 12.50 -39.86 -12.82
C HIS A 28 13.82 -40.40 -12.14
N SER A 29 14.41 -41.53 -12.58
CA SER A 29 15.88 -41.86 -12.62
C SER A 29 16.15 -43.37 -12.84
N ASN A 30 17.24 -43.72 -13.54
CA ASN A 30 17.50 -45.10 -14.02
C ASN A 30 18.62 -45.84 -13.29
N LEU A 31 18.55 -47.17 -13.31
CA LEU A 31 19.64 -48.13 -13.06
C LEU A 31 19.29 -49.48 -13.73
N SER A 32 20.29 -50.18 -14.24
CA SER A 32 20.18 -51.48 -14.93
C SER A 32 21.25 -52.46 -14.45
N ILE A 33 20.96 -53.76 -14.49
CA ILE A 33 21.86 -54.83 -14.00
C ILE A 33 21.81 -56.01 -14.99
N VAL A 34 22.98 -56.56 -15.33
CA VAL A 34 23.15 -57.60 -16.35
C VAL A 34 23.56 -58.93 -15.69
N ASN A 35 23.04 -60.06 -16.18
CA ASN A 35 23.51 -61.39 -15.79
C ASN A 35 23.45 -62.38 -16.99
N HIS A 36 24.33 -63.38 -17.03
CA HIS A 36 24.72 -64.13 -18.25
C HIS A 36 23.71 -65.17 -18.79
N ARG A 37 22.40 -64.96 -18.61
CA ARG A 37 21.37 -65.80 -19.25
C ARG A 37 20.01 -65.12 -19.46
N TYR A 38 19.71 -64.12 -18.63
CA TYR A 38 18.52 -63.29 -18.70
C TYR A 38 18.90 -61.88 -18.27
N ILE A 39 18.55 -60.89 -19.10
CA ILE A 39 18.67 -59.47 -18.79
C ILE A 39 17.28 -58.97 -18.38
N LEU A 40 17.16 -58.41 -17.19
CA LEU A 40 15.92 -57.83 -16.66
C LEU A 40 16.08 -56.32 -16.53
N GLU A 41 15.28 -55.57 -17.28
CA GLU A 41 15.37 -54.10 -17.35
C GLU A 41 13.99 -53.47 -17.14
N LYS A 42 13.98 -52.19 -16.73
CA LYS A 42 12.78 -51.35 -16.85
C LYS A 42 12.39 -51.25 -18.32
N TYR A 43 11.11 -51.43 -18.65
CA TYR A 43 10.66 -51.26 -20.04
C TYR A 43 10.83 -49.81 -20.47
N PHE A 44 11.37 -49.59 -21.66
CA PHE A 44 11.66 -48.27 -22.21
C PHE A 44 11.06 -48.15 -23.62
N ASP A 45 10.54 -46.97 -23.93
CA ASP A 45 9.96 -46.58 -25.21
C ASP A 45 10.34 -45.11 -25.42
N GLU A 46 11.00 -44.81 -26.54
CA GLU A 46 11.50 -43.48 -26.87
C GLU A 46 10.37 -42.42 -26.96
N ASN A 47 9.13 -42.86 -27.18
CA ASN A 47 7.95 -42.00 -27.27
C ASN A 47 7.19 -41.87 -25.94
N SER A 48 7.53 -42.65 -24.90
CA SER A 48 6.76 -42.71 -23.65
C SER A 48 7.61 -42.49 -22.40
N LYS A 49 7.48 -41.28 -21.86
CA LYS A 49 8.14 -40.78 -20.64
C LYS A 49 7.94 -41.70 -19.42
N PHE A 50 6.85 -42.47 -19.38
CA PHE A 50 6.50 -43.38 -18.29
C PHE A 50 6.37 -44.85 -18.71
N ALA A 51 7.08 -45.26 -19.78
CA ALA A 51 7.09 -46.63 -20.29
C ALA A 51 7.24 -47.71 -19.19
N SER A 52 8.10 -47.46 -18.19
CA SER A 52 8.34 -48.39 -17.08
C SER A 52 7.37 -48.26 -15.89
N GLY A 53 6.59 -47.19 -15.80
CA GLY A 53 5.77 -46.88 -14.61
C GLY A 53 6.56 -46.53 -13.34
N ASP A 54 7.85 -46.20 -13.43
CA ASP A 54 8.67 -45.84 -12.26
C ASP A 54 8.44 -44.39 -11.77
N LYS A 55 8.61 -44.16 -10.45
CA LYS A 55 8.57 -42.85 -9.76
C LYS A 55 7.26 -42.08 -9.90
N GLN A 56 6.18 -42.83 -9.94
CA GLN A 56 4.82 -42.29 -9.87
C GLN A 56 4.48 -41.83 -8.44
N ILE A 57 3.87 -40.66 -8.35
CA ILE A 57 3.33 -40.10 -7.11
C ILE A 57 1.81 -40.11 -7.24
N CYS A 58 1.12 -40.88 -6.40
CA CYS A 58 -0.34 -41.03 -6.42
C CYS A 58 -0.89 -40.74 -5.02
N ASN A 59 -2.21 -40.58 -4.87
CA ASN A 59 -2.77 -40.36 -3.52
C ASN A 59 -2.85 -41.70 -2.76
N ALA A 60 -2.88 -41.63 -1.43
CA ALA A 60 -3.05 -42.81 -0.59
C ALA A 60 -4.40 -43.49 -0.90
N ASN A 61 -4.37 -44.83 -0.99
CA ASN A 61 -5.41 -45.73 -1.52
C ASN A 61 -5.61 -45.77 -3.04
N ASP A 62 -4.97 -44.89 -3.84
CA ASP A 62 -5.11 -44.94 -5.30
C ASP A 62 -4.22 -46.03 -5.92
N SER A 63 -4.59 -46.46 -7.13
CA SER A 63 -3.68 -47.20 -8.01
C SER A 63 -2.71 -46.26 -8.72
N LEU A 64 -1.55 -46.79 -9.11
CA LEU A 64 -0.64 -46.09 -10.01
C LEU A 64 -1.29 -45.87 -11.39
N ASN A 65 -1.17 -44.65 -11.92
CA ASN A 65 -1.76 -44.23 -13.20
C ASN A 65 -1.25 -45.07 -14.38
N SER A 66 0.06 -45.33 -14.39
CA SER A 66 0.74 -46.25 -15.31
C SER A 66 1.02 -47.58 -14.62
N GLN A 67 0.93 -48.68 -15.38
CA GLN A 67 1.43 -49.98 -14.93
C GLN A 67 2.95 -49.92 -14.74
N ILE A 68 3.48 -50.61 -13.71
CA ILE A 68 4.93 -50.89 -13.66
C ILE A 68 5.27 -51.96 -14.70
N GLN A 69 6.35 -51.76 -15.44
CA GLN A 69 6.71 -52.60 -16.60
C GLN A 69 8.21 -52.93 -16.63
N VAL A 70 8.51 -54.21 -16.80
CA VAL A 70 9.86 -54.72 -17.07
C VAL A 70 9.90 -55.48 -18.39
N ILE A 71 11.07 -55.50 -19.01
CA ILE A 71 11.37 -56.35 -20.17
C ILE A 71 12.40 -57.41 -19.79
N VAL A 72 12.19 -58.63 -20.26
CA VAL A 72 13.14 -59.74 -20.15
C VAL A 72 13.73 -60.03 -21.51
N LYS A 73 15.06 -59.99 -21.61
CA LYS A 73 15.82 -60.27 -22.83
C LYS A 73 16.79 -61.43 -22.62
N ASP A 74 17.21 -62.09 -23.71
CA ASP A 74 18.36 -62.99 -23.72
C ASP A 74 19.70 -62.21 -23.70
N SER A 75 20.83 -62.92 -23.72
CA SER A 75 22.17 -62.34 -23.80
C SER A 75 22.54 -61.72 -25.15
N LEU A 76 21.64 -61.76 -26.14
CA LEU A 76 21.76 -61.14 -27.46
C LEU A 76 20.81 -59.94 -27.62
N GLY A 77 19.95 -59.66 -26.62
CA GLY A 77 18.99 -58.57 -26.59
C GLY A 77 17.57 -58.95 -27.06
N ASN A 78 17.31 -60.20 -27.45
CA ASN A 78 16.00 -60.64 -27.95
C ASN A 78 14.99 -60.78 -26.80
N PRO A 79 13.73 -60.33 -26.96
CA PRO A 79 12.70 -60.47 -25.92
C PRO A 79 12.29 -61.94 -25.69
N ILE A 80 12.11 -62.34 -24.42
CA ILE A 80 11.74 -63.72 -24.05
C ILE A 80 10.31 -63.77 -23.50
N ILE A 81 9.49 -64.64 -24.09
CA ILE A 81 8.05 -64.82 -23.83
C ILE A 81 7.81 -65.81 -22.67
N ASN A 82 6.70 -65.65 -21.94
CA ASN A 82 6.22 -66.57 -20.88
C ASN A 82 7.15 -66.74 -19.66
N VAL A 83 8.11 -65.81 -19.46
CA VAL A 83 8.98 -65.78 -18.28
C VAL A 83 8.20 -65.21 -17.08
N PRO A 84 8.11 -65.93 -15.95
CA PRO A 84 7.47 -65.43 -14.73
C PRO A 84 8.35 -64.40 -14.01
N VAL A 85 7.80 -63.18 -13.83
CA VAL A 85 8.36 -62.09 -13.03
C VAL A 85 7.53 -61.94 -11.76
N ILE A 86 8.19 -62.03 -10.61
CA ILE A 86 7.62 -61.78 -9.29
C ILE A 86 7.77 -60.30 -8.93
N PHE A 87 6.70 -59.69 -8.44
CA PHE A 87 6.68 -58.35 -7.89
C PHE A 87 6.49 -58.38 -6.37
N THR A 88 7.33 -57.66 -5.62
CA THR A 88 7.31 -57.62 -4.15
C THR A 88 7.64 -56.22 -3.63
N PHE A 89 6.90 -55.70 -2.65
CA PHE A 89 7.32 -54.48 -1.94
C PHE A 89 8.54 -54.77 -1.05
N ILE A 90 9.59 -53.96 -1.18
CA ILE A 90 10.76 -53.92 -0.27
C ILE A 90 10.49 -52.96 0.89
N VAL A 91 9.93 -51.79 0.60
CA VAL A 91 9.62 -50.75 1.59
C VAL A 91 8.16 -50.33 1.43
N VAL A 92 7.48 -50.19 2.57
CA VAL A 92 6.09 -49.73 2.70
C VAL A 92 6.03 -48.83 3.94
N PRO A 93 5.26 -47.72 3.94
CA PRO A 93 5.08 -46.89 5.12
C PRO A 93 4.47 -47.69 6.29
N GLN A 94 4.97 -47.46 7.50
CA GLN A 94 4.45 -48.16 8.68
C GLN A 94 2.94 -47.92 8.85
N LYS A 95 2.20 -49.00 9.12
CA LYS A 95 0.72 -49.03 9.25
C LYS A 95 -0.06 -48.73 7.97
N ALA A 96 0.56 -48.76 6.78
CA ALA A 96 -0.20 -48.78 5.53
C ALA A 96 -1.09 -50.03 5.45
N GLY A 97 -2.38 -49.84 5.19
CA GLY A 97 -3.32 -50.90 4.81
C GLY A 97 -3.63 -50.87 3.32
N ASP A 98 -4.28 -51.92 2.82
CA ASP A 98 -4.92 -52.01 1.49
C ASP A 98 -4.04 -51.71 0.27
N PHE A 99 -2.72 -51.88 0.40
CA PHE A 99 -1.75 -51.87 -0.72
C PHE A 99 -1.63 -53.26 -1.36
N GLY A 100 -1.21 -53.33 -2.62
CA GLY A 100 -1.04 -54.62 -3.31
C GLY A 100 -0.72 -54.52 -4.80
N PHE A 101 -0.58 -55.68 -5.44
CA PHE A 101 -0.45 -55.83 -6.89
C PHE A 101 -1.72 -56.47 -7.48
N GLN A 102 -1.98 -56.27 -8.77
CA GLN A 102 -3.03 -57.04 -9.47
C GLN A 102 -2.70 -58.55 -9.48
N SER A 103 -1.42 -58.88 -9.63
CA SER A 103 -0.88 -60.22 -9.37
C SER A 103 0.54 -60.12 -8.83
N ASN A 104 0.89 -60.96 -7.86
CA ASN A 104 2.26 -61.04 -7.34
C ASN A 104 3.24 -61.66 -8.36
N VAL A 105 2.73 -62.39 -9.37
CA VAL A 105 3.53 -62.96 -10.47
C VAL A 105 2.86 -62.65 -11.80
N VAL A 106 3.63 -62.08 -12.74
CA VAL A 106 3.18 -61.77 -14.11
C VAL A 106 4.13 -62.42 -15.11
N LYS A 107 3.59 -63.04 -16.14
CA LYS A 107 4.38 -63.64 -17.22
C LYS A 107 4.61 -62.65 -18.36
N THR A 108 5.80 -62.69 -18.96
CA THR A 108 6.12 -61.84 -20.11
C THR A 108 5.27 -62.17 -21.34
N ASN A 109 4.85 -61.13 -22.06
CA ASN A 109 4.07 -61.24 -23.30
C ASN A 109 4.95 -61.53 -24.53
N SER A 110 4.36 -61.47 -25.73
CA SER A 110 5.06 -61.66 -27.02
C SER A 110 6.18 -60.66 -27.32
N LEU A 111 6.25 -59.54 -26.59
CA LEU A 111 7.30 -58.53 -26.68
C LEU A 111 8.32 -58.65 -25.52
N GLY A 112 8.27 -59.73 -24.73
CA GLY A 112 9.12 -59.93 -23.56
C GLY A 112 8.78 -59.04 -22.37
N VAL A 113 7.64 -58.34 -22.39
CA VAL A 113 7.24 -57.37 -21.36
C VAL A 113 6.29 -58.00 -20.35
N ALA A 114 6.58 -57.82 -19.06
CA ALA A 114 5.65 -58.09 -17.95
C ALA A 114 5.17 -56.76 -17.36
N ARG A 115 3.85 -56.61 -17.18
CA ARG A 115 3.21 -55.37 -16.72
C ARG A 115 2.30 -55.64 -15.52
N ASN A 116 2.28 -54.75 -14.53
CA ASN A 116 1.48 -54.93 -13.32
C ASN A 116 0.83 -53.62 -12.87
N PHE A 117 -0.43 -53.65 -12.44
CA PHE A 117 -1.01 -52.54 -11.67
C PHE A 117 -0.62 -52.67 -10.20
N VAL A 118 -0.28 -51.54 -9.59
CA VAL A 118 0.06 -51.42 -8.18
C VAL A 118 -0.97 -50.52 -7.51
N LYS A 119 -1.50 -50.93 -6.36
CA LYS A 119 -2.31 -50.08 -5.48
C LYS A 119 -1.45 -49.63 -4.30
N LEU A 120 -1.39 -48.32 -4.06
CA LEU A 120 -0.73 -47.74 -2.90
C LEU A 120 -1.67 -47.79 -1.68
N GLY A 121 -1.07 -47.90 -0.50
CA GLY A 121 -1.82 -48.07 0.74
C GLY A 121 -2.37 -46.78 1.33
N SER A 122 -3.05 -46.93 2.46
CA SER A 122 -3.77 -45.85 3.17
C SER A 122 -2.87 -44.79 3.85
N VAL A 123 -1.55 -44.96 3.84
CA VAL A 123 -0.59 -44.09 4.54
C VAL A 123 0.39 -43.46 3.55
N GLN A 124 0.66 -42.15 3.74
CA GLN A 124 1.62 -41.39 2.95
C GLN A 124 3.07 -41.88 3.15
N GLY A 125 3.90 -41.76 2.13
CA GLY A 125 5.32 -42.13 2.16
C GLY A 125 5.76 -42.92 0.94
N GLU A 126 7.00 -43.38 0.96
CA GLU A 126 7.59 -44.13 -0.15
C GLU A 126 7.25 -45.62 -0.12
N TYR A 127 6.94 -46.15 -1.29
CA TYR A 127 6.74 -47.56 -1.58
C TYR A 127 7.85 -47.96 -2.55
N ILE A 128 8.76 -48.83 -2.12
CA ILE A 128 9.83 -49.37 -2.96
C ILE A 128 9.46 -50.79 -3.35
N ILE A 129 9.49 -51.08 -4.64
CA ILE A 129 9.00 -52.31 -5.26
C ILE A 129 10.15 -52.97 -6.01
N SER A 130 10.32 -54.28 -5.80
CA SER A 130 11.22 -55.13 -6.56
C SER A 130 10.45 -55.90 -7.63
N ALA A 131 11.01 -55.97 -8.83
CA ALA A 131 10.69 -56.97 -9.83
C ALA A 131 11.88 -57.93 -9.99
N LYS A 132 11.65 -59.25 -9.91
CA LYS A 132 12.67 -60.29 -10.11
C LYS A 132 12.14 -61.47 -10.92
N ILE A 133 12.98 -62.12 -11.71
CA ILE A 133 12.60 -63.37 -12.41
C ILE A 133 12.59 -64.51 -11.39
N GLU A 134 11.53 -65.33 -11.40
CA GLU A 134 11.29 -66.41 -10.41
C GLU A 134 12.44 -67.44 -10.32
N SER A 135 13.13 -67.71 -11.44
CA SER A 135 14.22 -68.67 -11.55
C SER A 135 15.62 -68.14 -11.22
N LEU A 136 15.76 -66.91 -10.70
CA LEU A 136 17.05 -66.27 -10.41
C LEU A 136 17.21 -65.91 -8.93
N HIS A 137 18.44 -66.04 -8.41
CA HIS A 137 18.79 -65.59 -7.07
C HIS A 137 18.65 -64.07 -6.89
N GLU A 138 18.45 -63.64 -5.65
CA GLU A 138 17.91 -62.32 -5.27
C GLU A 138 18.70 -61.09 -5.76
N LYS A 139 19.97 -61.26 -6.14
CA LYS A 139 20.83 -60.18 -6.66
C LYS A 139 20.38 -59.62 -8.01
N ASN A 140 19.50 -60.31 -8.74
CA ASN A 140 18.99 -59.89 -10.05
C ASN A 140 17.58 -59.29 -9.92
N SER A 141 17.46 -58.08 -9.36
CA SER A 141 16.17 -57.37 -9.24
C SER A 141 16.22 -55.93 -9.75
N VAL A 142 15.10 -55.49 -10.31
CA VAL A 142 14.87 -54.11 -10.77
C VAL A 142 13.99 -53.40 -9.75
N ILE A 143 14.44 -52.23 -9.29
CA ILE A 143 13.76 -51.44 -8.25
C ILE A 143 12.93 -50.33 -8.88
N PHE A 144 11.65 -50.28 -8.50
CA PHE A 144 10.71 -49.19 -8.78
C PHE A 144 10.40 -48.43 -7.50
N ASN A 145 10.29 -47.11 -7.58
CA ASN A 145 9.83 -46.27 -6.48
C ASN A 145 8.44 -45.72 -6.80
N ALA A 146 7.61 -45.56 -5.78
CA ALA A 146 6.38 -44.78 -5.84
C ALA A 146 6.19 -44.02 -4.53
N THR A 147 5.41 -42.93 -4.54
CA THR A 147 5.14 -42.14 -3.32
C THR A 147 3.65 -41.91 -3.16
N ALA A 148 3.09 -42.35 -2.04
CA ALA A 148 1.72 -41.99 -1.66
C ALA A 148 1.72 -40.62 -0.99
N ARG A 149 0.89 -39.70 -1.48
CA ARG A 149 0.57 -38.43 -0.81
C ARG A 149 -0.82 -38.49 -0.16
N LYS A 150 -1.07 -37.70 0.89
CA LYS A 150 -2.43 -37.56 1.44
C LYS A 150 -3.40 -37.03 0.38
N SER A 151 -4.57 -37.65 0.26
CA SER A 151 -5.57 -37.26 -0.74
C SER A 151 -6.11 -35.82 -0.54
N ASN A 152 -5.97 -35.25 0.66
CA ASN A 152 -6.29 -33.84 0.94
C ASN A 152 -5.15 -32.84 0.69
N TRP A 153 -4.05 -33.24 0.02
CA TRP A 153 -2.89 -32.36 -0.20
C TRP A 153 -3.25 -31.04 -0.92
N VAL A 154 -4.19 -31.04 -1.87
CA VAL A 154 -4.67 -29.82 -2.56
C VAL A 154 -5.27 -28.83 -1.56
N PHE A 155 -6.10 -29.31 -0.64
CA PHE A 155 -6.75 -28.50 0.39
C PHE A 155 -5.72 -27.93 1.37
N VAL A 156 -4.72 -28.73 1.76
CA VAL A 156 -3.60 -28.27 2.60
C VAL A 156 -2.74 -27.24 1.88
N LEU A 157 -2.41 -27.45 0.59
CA LEU A 157 -1.66 -26.50 -0.22
C LEU A 157 -2.40 -25.16 -0.32
N ILE A 158 -3.69 -25.17 -0.65
CA ILE A 158 -4.52 -23.96 -0.72
C ILE A 158 -4.51 -23.24 0.64
N ILE A 159 -4.83 -23.92 1.74
CA ILE A 159 -4.87 -23.29 3.07
C ILE A 159 -3.50 -22.74 3.50
N SER A 160 -2.40 -23.48 3.29
CA SER A 160 -1.08 -23.03 3.72
C SER A 160 -0.52 -21.91 2.84
N VAL A 161 -0.75 -21.94 1.52
CA VAL A 161 -0.41 -20.81 0.63
C VAL A 161 -1.21 -19.57 1.01
N PHE A 162 -2.53 -19.68 1.22
CA PHE A 162 -3.34 -18.51 1.59
C PHE A 162 -3.07 -18.01 3.01
N GLY A 163 -2.90 -18.90 3.99
CA GLY A 163 -2.53 -18.53 5.36
C GLY A 163 -1.16 -17.86 5.43
N GLY A 164 -0.16 -18.43 4.75
CA GLY A 164 1.16 -17.82 4.59
C GLY A 164 1.10 -16.46 3.87
N LEU A 165 0.28 -16.31 2.82
CA LEU A 165 0.05 -15.04 2.13
C LEU A 165 -0.62 -14.00 3.05
N VAL A 166 -1.61 -14.39 3.86
CA VAL A 166 -2.24 -13.49 4.85
C VAL A 166 -1.22 -13.02 5.88
N LEU A 167 -0.41 -13.93 6.44
CA LEU A 167 0.66 -13.60 7.38
C LEU A 167 1.71 -12.69 6.75
N PHE A 168 2.11 -12.95 5.51
CA PHE A 168 3.05 -12.13 4.74
C PHE A 168 2.53 -10.71 4.47
N LEU A 169 1.27 -10.58 4.03
CA LEU A 169 0.60 -9.28 3.84
C LEU A 169 0.42 -8.51 5.17
N PHE A 170 0.08 -9.22 6.24
CA PHE A 170 -0.07 -8.65 7.58
C PHE A 170 1.27 -8.22 8.19
N GLY A 171 2.34 -8.99 7.97
CA GLY A 171 3.70 -8.65 8.34
C GLY A 171 4.21 -7.39 7.64
N MET A 172 3.97 -7.26 6.34
CA MET A 172 4.23 -5.99 5.61
C MET A 172 3.41 -4.82 6.15
N PHE A 173 2.13 -5.03 6.50
CA PHE A 173 1.28 -3.97 7.08
C PHE A 173 1.83 -3.49 8.44
N LEU A 174 2.18 -4.41 9.34
CA LEU A 174 2.79 -4.08 10.64
C LEU A 174 4.17 -3.45 10.47
N MET A 175 4.98 -3.91 9.51
CA MET A 175 6.28 -3.31 9.21
C MET A 175 6.13 -1.86 8.75
N GLY A 176 5.29 -1.60 7.74
CA GLY A 176 5.00 -0.25 7.26
C GLY A 176 4.42 0.65 8.35
N SER A 177 3.53 0.11 9.21
CA SER A 177 2.97 0.82 10.36
C SER A 177 4.05 1.26 11.36
N GLY A 178 4.90 0.33 11.81
CA GLY A 178 6.00 0.62 12.75
C GLY A 178 7.00 1.64 12.19
N LEU A 179 7.42 1.49 10.93
CA LEU A 179 8.27 2.46 10.24
C LEU A 179 7.60 3.84 10.11
N GLN A 180 6.32 3.90 9.73
CA GLN A 180 5.56 5.14 9.57
C GLN A 180 5.40 5.90 10.89
N LYS A 181 5.11 5.19 11.99
CA LYS A 181 5.04 5.77 13.33
C LYS A 181 6.41 6.25 13.80
N SER A 182 7.46 5.43 13.65
CA SER A 182 8.84 5.78 13.97
C SER A 182 9.38 6.96 13.13
N ALA A 183 8.88 7.17 11.92
CA ALA A 183 9.23 8.32 11.09
C ALA A 183 8.59 9.64 11.58
N GLY A 184 7.41 9.57 12.20
CA GLY A 184 6.77 10.69 12.92
C GLY A 184 6.74 12.01 12.14
N ASP A 185 7.32 13.06 12.73
CA ASP A 185 7.38 14.42 12.15
C ASP A 185 8.11 14.50 10.81
N LYS A 186 8.99 13.53 10.48
CA LYS A 186 9.62 13.47 9.16
C LYS A 186 8.57 13.35 8.06
N MET A 187 7.47 12.63 8.31
CA MET A 187 6.32 12.55 7.39
C MET A 187 5.64 13.91 7.24
N ARG A 188 5.52 14.71 8.32
CA ARG A 188 4.97 16.07 8.24
C ARG A 188 5.83 16.99 7.37
N SER A 189 7.16 16.82 7.42
CA SER A 189 8.12 17.61 6.64
C SER A 189 8.10 17.33 5.12
N ILE A 190 7.40 16.29 4.67
CA ILE A 190 7.27 15.96 3.23
C ILE A 190 6.65 17.14 2.47
N LEU A 191 5.52 17.68 2.96
CA LEU A 191 4.79 18.76 2.30
C LEU A 191 5.61 20.04 2.12
N SER A 192 6.46 20.40 3.08
CA SER A 192 7.37 21.56 2.94
C SER A 192 8.65 21.26 2.13
N ARG A 193 8.97 19.98 1.87
CA ARG A 193 10.13 19.54 1.08
C ARG A 193 9.80 19.18 -0.37
N LEU A 194 8.53 19.19 -0.75
CA LEU A 194 8.02 18.99 -2.12
C LEU A 194 8.25 20.24 -3.00
N THR A 195 9.52 20.63 -3.10
CA THR A 195 10.01 21.80 -3.83
C THR A 195 10.03 21.59 -5.35
N ASN A 196 10.28 22.67 -6.09
CA ASN A 196 10.51 22.62 -7.55
C ASN A 196 11.83 21.93 -7.96
N ASN A 197 12.68 21.49 -7.01
CA ASN A 197 13.91 20.78 -7.34
C ASN A 197 13.65 19.27 -7.55
N ARG A 198 13.74 18.83 -8.81
CA ARG A 198 13.54 17.45 -9.24
C ARG A 198 14.36 16.40 -8.47
N VAL A 199 15.59 16.71 -8.05
CA VAL A 199 16.45 15.75 -7.33
C VAL A 199 16.00 15.60 -5.88
N VAL A 200 15.59 16.71 -5.25
CA VAL A 200 15.02 16.69 -3.89
C VAL A 200 13.67 15.97 -3.90
N ALA A 201 12.81 16.26 -4.89
CA ALA A 201 11.53 15.59 -5.06
C ALA A 201 11.67 14.07 -5.32
N LEU A 202 12.70 13.64 -6.07
CA LEU A 202 13.07 12.22 -6.21
C LEU A 202 13.44 11.60 -4.86
N GLY A 203 14.36 12.22 -4.11
CA GLY A 203 14.79 11.74 -2.79
C GLY A 203 13.62 11.64 -1.79
N VAL A 204 12.70 12.60 -1.82
CA VAL A 204 11.44 12.55 -1.04
C VAL A 204 10.60 11.35 -1.47
N GLY A 205 10.37 11.12 -2.77
CA GLY A 205 9.59 9.98 -3.25
C GLY A 205 10.17 8.63 -2.82
N ALA A 206 11.49 8.47 -2.93
CA ALA A 206 12.18 7.26 -2.50
C ALA A 206 12.07 7.03 -0.98
N PHE A 207 12.31 8.07 -0.18
CA PHE A 207 12.19 8.02 1.28
C PHE A 207 10.77 7.68 1.75
N VAL A 208 9.75 8.29 1.12
CA VAL A 208 8.34 8.04 1.45
C VAL A 208 7.94 6.62 1.12
N THR A 209 8.26 6.12 -0.08
CA THR A 209 7.93 4.74 -0.43
C THR A 209 8.74 3.71 0.35
N ALA A 210 9.98 4.01 0.76
CA ALA A 210 10.74 3.12 1.64
C ALA A 210 10.04 2.90 3.01
N ILE A 211 9.42 3.95 3.55
CA ILE A 211 8.71 3.92 4.84
C ILE A 211 7.31 3.31 4.71
N ILE A 212 6.54 3.76 3.71
CA ILE A 212 5.15 3.28 3.46
C ILE A 212 5.14 1.88 2.80
N GLN A 213 6.27 1.45 2.22
CA GLN A 213 6.46 0.20 1.49
C GLN A 213 5.55 0.00 0.26
N SER A 214 4.90 1.08 -0.21
CA SER A 214 3.96 1.04 -1.32
C SER A 214 4.09 2.27 -2.21
N SER A 215 4.63 2.06 -3.42
CA SER A 215 4.70 3.06 -4.50
C SER A 215 3.30 3.41 -5.01
N SER A 216 2.37 2.45 -5.00
CA SER A 216 0.94 2.70 -5.19
C SER A 216 0.39 3.70 -4.18
N ALA A 217 0.53 3.46 -2.87
CA ALA A 217 0.03 4.39 -1.84
C ALA A 217 0.71 5.77 -1.91
N THR A 218 2.00 5.81 -2.24
CA THR A 218 2.74 7.07 -2.47
C THR A 218 2.20 7.81 -3.71
N THR A 219 1.75 7.10 -4.74
CA THR A 219 1.14 7.70 -5.93
C THR A 219 -0.29 8.20 -5.65
N VAL A 220 -1.08 7.44 -4.90
CA VAL A 220 -2.40 7.89 -4.39
C VAL A 220 -2.25 9.18 -3.58
N MET A 221 -1.28 9.23 -2.66
CA MET A 221 -0.96 10.44 -1.89
C MET A 221 -0.61 11.65 -2.80
N LEU A 222 0.08 11.43 -3.92
CA LEU A 222 0.40 12.49 -4.88
C LEU A 222 -0.80 12.93 -5.72
N ILE A 223 -1.70 12.00 -6.09
CA ILE A 223 -3.00 12.30 -6.73
C ILE A 223 -3.79 13.23 -5.80
N SER A 224 -3.95 12.85 -4.52
CA SER A 224 -4.62 13.63 -3.49
C SER A 224 -3.99 15.02 -3.28
N PHE A 225 -2.66 15.12 -3.18
CA PHE A 225 -2.00 16.42 -2.98
C PHE A 225 -2.10 17.38 -4.19
N VAL A 226 -2.21 16.85 -5.41
CA VAL A 226 -2.50 17.66 -6.60
C VAL A 226 -3.98 18.01 -6.68
N ASN A 227 -4.88 17.10 -6.30
CA ASN A 227 -6.30 17.38 -6.14
C ASN A 227 -6.53 18.54 -5.14
N ALA A 228 -5.77 18.49 -4.04
CA ALA A 228 -5.75 19.48 -2.98
C ALA A 228 -5.12 20.84 -3.36
N LYS A 229 -4.61 20.97 -4.60
CA LYS A 229 -3.84 22.13 -5.10
C LYS A 229 -2.62 22.50 -4.23
N LEU A 230 -2.12 21.57 -3.40
CA LEU A 230 -0.92 21.73 -2.56
C LEU A 230 0.37 21.58 -3.36
N ILE A 231 0.32 20.82 -4.45
CA ILE A 231 1.45 20.53 -5.34
C ILE A 231 0.96 20.66 -6.78
N THR A 232 1.81 21.11 -7.69
CA THR A 232 1.51 21.04 -9.13
C THR A 232 1.76 19.63 -9.66
N PHE A 233 0.95 19.18 -10.63
CA PHE A 233 1.18 17.92 -11.36
C PHE A 233 2.64 17.76 -11.82
N ARG A 234 3.28 18.83 -12.31
CA ARG A 234 4.67 18.80 -12.79
C ARG A 234 5.67 18.33 -11.74
N ASN A 235 5.47 18.69 -10.47
CA ASN A 235 6.40 18.35 -9.40
C ASN A 235 6.26 16.88 -8.97
N THR A 236 5.08 16.27 -9.10
CA THR A 236 4.87 14.86 -8.72
C THR A 236 5.67 13.89 -9.58
N LEU A 237 5.97 14.22 -10.84
CA LEU A 237 6.71 13.35 -11.77
C LEU A 237 8.04 12.85 -11.19
N SER A 238 8.79 13.73 -10.51
CA SER A 238 10.05 13.33 -9.88
C SER A 238 9.82 12.45 -8.64
N VAL A 239 8.74 12.71 -7.90
CA VAL A 239 8.35 11.92 -6.73
C VAL A 239 7.86 10.52 -7.13
N ILE A 240 7.19 10.37 -8.28
CA ILE A 240 6.77 9.07 -8.85
C ILE A 240 7.99 8.21 -9.23
N LEU A 241 9.01 8.80 -9.87
CA LEU A 241 10.27 8.11 -10.17
C LEU A 241 10.99 7.70 -8.88
N GLY A 242 11.05 8.61 -7.91
CA GLY A 242 11.58 8.34 -6.57
C GLY A 242 10.84 7.19 -5.88
N ALA A 243 9.50 7.19 -5.92
CA ALA A 243 8.68 6.12 -5.38
C ALA A 243 8.95 4.76 -6.05
N GLY A 244 9.28 4.76 -7.34
CA GLY A 244 9.81 3.59 -8.03
C GLY A 244 11.05 3.01 -7.32
N ILE A 245 12.07 3.84 -7.10
CA ILE A 245 13.30 3.45 -6.38
C ILE A 245 12.98 3.03 -4.93
N GLY A 246 12.16 3.80 -4.20
CA GLY A 246 11.81 3.45 -2.82
C GLY A 246 11.14 2.08 -2.67
N SER A 247 10.39 1.64 -3.68
CA SER A 247 9.74 0.31 -3.66
C SER A 247 10.70 -0.87 -3.88
N THR A 248 11.94 -0.63 -4.33
CA THR A 248 12.92 -1.71 -4.50
C THR A 248 13.48 -2.18 -3.16
N ILE A 249 13.47 -1.33 -2.13
CA ILE A 249 13.99 -1.65 -0.79
C ILE A 249 13.19 -2.80 -0.17
N THR A 250 11.85 -2.78 -0.25
CA THR A 250 11.02 -3.90 0.21
C THR A 250 11.35 -5.20 -0.54
N THR A 251 11.56 -5.14 -1.87
CA THR A 251 11.95 -6.32 -2.66
C THR A 251 13.34 -6.85 -2.28
N GLN A 252 14.30 -5.95 -2.07
CA GLN A 252 15.67 -6.30 -1.66
C GLN A 252 15.70 -6.93 -0.27
N LEU A 253 14.92 -6.40 0.68
CA LEU A 253 14.73 -6.97 2.02
C LEU A 253 14.18 -8.40 1.94
N ILE A 254 13.06 -8.60 1.22
CA ILE A 254 12.43 -9.91 1.00
C ILE A 254 13.42 -10.94 0.41
N ALA A 255 14.27 -10.49 -0.52
CA ALA A 255 15.26 -11.34 -1.17
C ALA A 255 16.52 -11.67 -0.33
N PHE A 256 16.63 -11.28 0.95
CA PHE A 256 17.76 -11.69 1.81
C PHE A 256 17.55 -13.06 2.50
N SER A 257 16.47 -13.78 2.19
CA SER A 257 16.22 -15.17 2.64
C SER A 257 16.30 -15.40 4.16
N LEU A 258 15.87 -14.42 4.96
CA LEU A 258 15.90 -14.47 6.43
C LEU A 258 14.80 -15.36 7.04
N ALA A 259 14.34 -16.37 6.31
CA ALA A 259 13.24 -17.26 6.70
C ALA A 259 13.57 -18.07 7.97
N GLU A 260 14.78 -18.64 8.05
CA GLU A 260 15.22 -19.44 9.20
C GLU A 260 15.24 -18.64 10.51
N TYR A 261 15.58 -17.35 10.43
CA TYR A 261 15.61 -16.44 11.58
C TYR A 261 14.26 -15.79 11.88
N SER A 262 13.21 -16.07 11.10
CA SER A 262 11.89 -15.43 11.19
C SER A 262 11.33 -15.47 12.62
N LEU A 263 11.30 -16.64 13.26
CA LEU A 263 10.76 -16.82 14.61
C LEU A 263 11.58 -16.10 15.69
N LEU A 264 12.91 -16.04 15.55
CA LEU A 264 13.77 -15.25 16.45
C LEU A 264 13.44 -13.76 16.34
N ILE A 265 13.24 -13.28 15.11
CA ILE A 265 12.86 -11.89 14.85
C ILE A 265 11.44 -11.58 15.34
N VAL A 266 10.50 -12.53 15.21
CA VAL A 266 9.16 -12.43 15.82
C VAL A 266 9.26 -12.27 17.34
N ILE A 267 10.07 -13.09 18.02
CA ILE A 267 10.24 -13.02 19.48
C ILE A 267 10.82 -11.67 19.90
N ILE A 268 11.92 -11.22 19.29
CA ILE A 268 12.56 -9.94 19.64
C ILE A 268 11.61 -8.76 19.35
N GLY A 269 10.96 -8.76 18.17
CA GLY A 269 9.99 -7.74 17.79
C GLY A 269 8.79 -7.68 18.74
N PHE A 270 8.22 -8.83 19.10
CA PHE A 270 7.11 -8.90 20.05
C PHE A 270 7.50 -8.39 21.43
N VAL A 271 8.69 -8.76 21.94
CA VAL A 271 9.19 -8.29 23.24
C VAL A 271 9.34 -6.76 23.24
N LEU A 272 9.94 -6.20 22.18
CA LEU A 272 10.09 -4.74 22.03
C LEU A 272 8.75 -4.02 21.83
N TYR A 273 7.77 -4.63 21.16
CA TYR A 273 6.46 -4.03 20.89
C TYR A 273 5.52 -4.06 22.11
N TYR A 274 5.53 -5.15 22.88
CA TYR A 274 4.55 -5.39 23.94
C TYR A 274 5.01 -4.90 25.31
N PHE A 275 6.28 -5.12 25.68
CA PHE A 275 6.76 -4.86 27.04
C PHE A 275 7.47 -3.50 27.21
N VAL A 276 7.99 -2.90 26.13
CA VAL A 276 8.72 -1.62 26.21
C VAL A 276 7.75 -0.43 26.12
N LYS A 277 7.76 0.41 27.16
CA LYS A 277 6.89 1.60 27.27
C LYS A 277 7.37 2.83 26.49
N ILE A 278 8.54 2.76 25.84
CA ILE A 278 9.13 3.89 25.10
C ILE A 278 8.66 3.83 23.63
N ASP A 279 7.78 4.73 23.21
CA ASP A 279 7.11 4.69 21.89
C ASP A 279 8.06 4.52 20.70
N LYS A 280 9.23 5.19 20.71
CA LYS A 280 10.24 5.04 19.65
C LYS A 280 10.74 3.61 19.52
N ILE A 281 10.98 2.93 20.64
CA ILE A 281 11.44 1.53 20.67
C ILE A 281 10.28 0.59 20.35
N LYS A 282 9.09 0.88 20.87
CA LYS A 282 7.85 0.15 20.58
C LYS A 282 7.50 0.14 19.10
N ASN A 283 7.60 1.28 18.43
CA ASN A 283 7.35 1.43 16.99
C ASN A 283 8.41 0.70 16.14
N ILE A 284 9.66 0.61 16.62
CA ILE A 284 10.69 -0.26 16.01
C ILE A 284 10.37 -1.74 16.28
N GLY A 285 9.88 -2.10 17.47
CA GLY A 285 9.40 -3.44 17.81
C GLY A 285 8.25 -3.90 16.93
N GLU A 286 7.25 -3.03 16.69
CA GLU A 286 6.14 -3.27 15.75
C GLU A 286 6.67 -3.55 14.33
N SER A 287 7.66 -2.76 13.90
CA SER A 287 8.31 -2.93 12.60
C SER A 287 9.04 -4.27 12.50
N LEU A 288 9.75 -4.66 13.56
CA LEU A 288 10.55 -5.88 13.61
C LEU A 288 9.68 -7.14 13.74
N PHE A 289 8.62 -7.06 14.54
CA PHE A 289 7.59 -8.11 14.65
C PHE A 289 6.90 -8.33 13.30
N GLY A 290 6.51 -7.26 12.61
CA GLY A 290 5.98 -7.32 11.24
C GLY A 290 6.95 -7.99 10.25
N PHE A 291 8.24 -7.66 10.31
CA PHE A 291 9.27 -8.29 9.49
C PHE A 291 9.43 -9.80 9.79
N GLY A 292 9.42 -10.20 11.07
CA GLY A 292 9.45 -11.62 11.45
C GLY A 292 8.23 -12.40 10.96
N VAL A 293 7.02 -11.85 11.17
CA VAL A 293 5.76 -12.45 10.71
C VAL A 293 5.70 -12.54 9.18
N LEU A 294 6.26 -11.54 8.48
CA LEU A 294 6.40 -11.54 7.03
C LEU A 294 7.19 -12.76 6.55
N PHE A 295 8.41 -12.97 7.08
CA PHE A 295 9.26 -14.09 6.68
C PHE A 295 8.68 -15.46 7.08
N TYR A 296 8.00 -15.55 8.23
CA TYR A 296 7.30 -16.77 8.62
C TYR A 296 6.15 -17.11 7.66
N GLY A 297 5.41 -16.09 7.19
CA GLY A 297 4.42 -16.24 6.11
C GLY A 297 5.03 -16.70 4.78
N MET A 298 6.25 -16.25 4.44
CA MET A 298 6.99 -16.75 3.27
C MET A 298 7.40 -18.20 3.43
N GLN A 299 7.88 -18.62 4.61
CA GLN A 299 8.25 -20.01 4.88
C GLN A 299 7.06 -20.95 4.71
N LEU A 300 5.90 -20.61 5.31
CA LEU A 300 4.67 -21.40 5.16
C LEU A 300 4.21 -21.53 3.70
N MET A 301 4.33 -20.46 2.89
CA MET A 301 4.08 -20.54 1.44
C MET A 301 5.10 -21.44 0.74
N SER A 302 6.39 -21.31 1.08
CA SER A 302 7.51 -22.04 0.48
C SER A 302 7.39 -23.56 0.69
N GLU A 303 7.06 -23.98 1.91
CA GLU A 303 6.81 -25.39 2.25
C GLU A 303 5.55 -25.93 1.56
N ALA A 304 4.49 -25.13 1.48
CA ALA A 304 3.20 -25.53 0.89
C ALA A 304 3.26 -25.81 -0.62
N ILE A 305 4.16 -25.15 -1.36
CA ILE A 305 4.29 -25.33 -2.81
C ILE A 305 5.23 -26.48 -3.22
N VAL A 306 5.99 -27.09 -2.29
CA VAL A 306 6.91 -28.20 -2.60
C VAL A 306 6.26 -29.34 -3.40
N PRO A 307 5.00 -29.78 -3.13
CA PRO A 307 4.34 -30.82 -3.91
C PRO A 307 4.10 -30.47 -5.39
N LEU A 308 4.27 -29.22 -5.81
CA LEU A 308 4.15 -28.83 -7.22
C LEU A 308 5.40 -29.15 -8.05
N LYS A 309 6.54 -29.48 -7.42
CA LYS A 309 7.81 -29.82 -8.13
C LYS A 309 7.69 -31.07 -9.01
N SER A 310 6.70 -31.92 -8.75
CA SER A 310 6.43 -33.17 -9.45
C SER A 310 5.08 -33.18 -10.18
N TYR A 311 4.53 -32.01 -10.51
CA TYR A 311 3.19 -31.84 -11.05
C TYR A 311 3.23 -31.14 -12.41
N GLU A 312 3.28 -31.93 -13.49
CA GLU A 312 3.51 -31.43 -14.86
C GLU A 312 2.60 -30.29 -15.33
N PRO A 313 1.28 -30.24 -15.04
CA PRO A 313 0.44 -29.12 -15.46
C PRO A 313 0.91 -27.76 -14.92
N PHE A 314 1.50 -27.73 -13.72
CA PHE A 314 2.09 -26.52 -13.16
C PHE A 314 3.47 -26.21 -13.76
N LEU A 315 4.31 -27.22 -13.98
CA LEU A 315 5.62 -27.04 -14.63
C LEU A 315 5.45 -26.50 -16.05
N ASN A 316 4.50 -27.04 -16.81
CA ASN A 316 4.14 -26.57 -18.15
C ASN A 316 3.62 -25.13 -18.11
N LEU A 317 2.79 -24.77 -17.13
CA LEU A 317 2.35 -23.38 -16.92
C LEU A 317 3.56 -22.45 -16.67
N ILE A 318 4.50 -22.83 -15.81
CA ILE A 318 5.71 -22.03 -15.54
C ILE A 318 6.57 -21.86 -16.81
N ILE A 319 6.74 -22.92 -17.62
CA ILE A 319 7.43 -22.84 -18.91
C ILE A 319 6.75 -21.84 -19.85
N THR A 320 5.40 -21.78 -19.90
CA THR A 320 4.74 -20.74 -20.73
C THR A 320 4.99 -19.31 -20.28
N LEU A 321 5.39 -19.08 -19.01
CA LEU A 321 5.75 -17.74 -18.51
C LEU A 321 7.13 -17.25 -19.00
N GLU A 322 7.96 -18.14 -19.59
CA GLU A 322 9.20 -17.73 -20.28
C GLU A 322 8.93 -16.96 -21.57
N ASN A 323 7.70 -17.03 -22.13
CA ASN A 323 7.29 -16.14 -23.21
C ASN A 323 7.23 -14.69 -22.69
N PRO A 324 8.05 -13.74 -23.21
CA PRO A 324 8.16 -12.40 -22.65
C PRO A 324 6.85 -11.62 -22.59
N ILE A 325 6.00 -11.75 -23.61
CA ILE A 325 4.72 -11.03 -23.69
C ILE A 325 3.73 -11.63 -22.69
N PHE A 326 3.63 -12.96 -22.62
CA PHE A 326 2.73 -13.64 -21.70
C PHE A 326 3.12 -13.38 -20.24
N GLY A 327 4.41 -13.50 -19.89
CA GLY A 327 4.90 -13.18 -18.55
C GLY A 327 4.68 -11.73 -18.13
N ILE A 328 4.81 -10.76 -19.05
CA ILE A 328 4.46 -9.35 -18.78
C ILE A 328 2.95 -9.19 -18.51
N VAL A 329 2.09 -9.82 -19.31
CA VAL A 329 0.63 -9.76 -19.11
C VAL A 329 0.21 -10.40 -17.79
N VAL A 330 0.73 -11.59 -17.47
CA VAL A 330 0.49 -12.29 -16.20
C VAL A 330 0.97 -11.45 -15.02
N GLY A 331 2.20 -10.90 -15.07
CA GLY A 331 2.74 -10.06 -14.01
C GLY A 331 1.93 -8.79 -13.76
N ALA A 332 1.41 -8.17 -14.83
CA ALA A 332 0.52 -7.02 -14.74
C ALA A 332 -0.83 -7.38 -14.12
N LEU A 333 -1.48 -8.46 -14.56
CA LEU A 333 -2.77 -8.91 -14.06
C LEU A 333 -2.70 -9.30 -12.56
N PHE A 334 -1.74 -10.14 -12.16
CA PHE A 334 -1.60 -10.54 -10.75
C PHE A 334 -1.28 -9.33 -9.85
N THR A 335 -0.42 -8.41 -10.30
CA THR A 335 -0.10 -7.21 -9.53
C THR A 335 -1.28 -6.24 -9.44
N ALA A 336 -2.15 -6.19 -10.45
CA ALA A 336 -3.39 -5.40 -10.43
C ALA A 336 -4.46 -6.02 -9.51
N LEU A 337 -4.57 -7.34 -9.46
CA LEU A 337 -5.48 -8.07 -8.56
C LEU A 337 -5.05 -7.95 -7.08
N ILE A 338 -3.78 -8.21 -6.79
CA ILE A 338 -3.20 -8.09 -5.45
C ILE A 338 -3.04 -6.61 -5.04
N GLN A 339 -2.99 -5.70 -6.03
CA GLN A 339 -2.76 -4.28 -5.86
C GLN A 339 -1.49 -3.98 -5.04
N SER A 340 -0.41 -4.74 -5.28
CA SER A 340 0.92 -4.56 -4.67
C SER A 340 1.99 -5.33 -5.45
N ALA A 341 2.93 -4.61 -6.07
CA ALA A 341 4.07 -5.22 -6.76
C ALA A 341 5.02 -5.93 -5.80
N ALA A 342 5.28 -5.34 -4.62
CA ALA A 342 6.14 -5.96 -3.60
C ALA A 342 5.57 -7.31 -3.14
N ALA A 343 4.24 -7.44 -3.04
CA ALA A 343 3.61 -8.71 -2.68
C ALA A 343 3.72 -9.75 -3.80
N PHE A 344 3.46 -9.35 -5.06
CA PHE A 344 3.59 -10.26 -6.20
C PHE A 344 5.04 -10.72 -6.41
N ILE A 345 6.03 -9.81 -6.35
CA ILE A 345 7.45 -10.18 -6.47
C ILE A 345 7.89 -11.04 -5.26
N GLY A 346 7.29 -10.88 -4.09
CA GLY A 346 7.48 -11.80 -2.96
C GLY A 346 7.05 -13.24 -3.28
N ILE A 347 5.93 -13.42 -3.99
CA ILE A 347 5.50 -14.74 -4.49
C ILE A 347 6.49 -15.27 -5.54
N LEU A 348 6.97 -14.43 -6.46
CA LEU A 348 8.01 -14.83 -7.43
C LEU A 348 9.31 -15.28 -6.75
N ILE A 349 9.71 -14.59 -5.67
CA ILE A 349 10.89 -14.94 -4.87
C ILE A 349 10.73 -16.31 -4.21
N ILE A 350 9.52 -16.66 -3.73
CA ILE A 350 9.23 -17.98 -3.13
C ILE A 350 9.22 -19.09 -4.20
N LEU A 351 8.69 -18.81 -5.39
CA LEU A 351 8.77 -19.73 -6.53
C LEU A 351 10.23 -19.96 -6.97
N ALA A 352 11.03 -18.89 -7.01
CA ALA A 352 12.47 -18.96 -7.31
C ALA A 352 13.26 -19.72 -6.23
N SER A 353 13.00 -19.48 -4.94
CA SER A 353 13.69 -20.18 -3.83
C SER A 353 13.29 -21.65 -3.71
N GLN A 354 12.28 -22.10 -4.44
CA GLN A 354 11.95 -23.52 -4.60
C GLN A 354 12.43 -24.10 -5.95
N GLY A 355 13.15 -23.33 -6.77
CA GLY A 355 13.70 -23.75 -8.05
C GLY A 355 12.67 -23.85 -9.18
N PHE A 356 11.45 -23.32 -9.01
CA PHE A 356 10.45 -23.33 -10.08
C PHE A 356 10.73 -22.29 -11.15
N LEU A 357 11.14 -21.09 -10.75
CA LEU A 357 11.19 -19.93 -11.65
C LEU A 357 12.61 -19.69 -12.16
N THR A 358 12.79 -19.71 -13.48
CA THR A 358 14.03 -19.27 -14.14
C THR A 358 14.12 -17.74 -14.15
N ILE A 359 15.31 -17.18 -14.36
CA ILE A 359 15.45 -15.73 -14.56
C ILE A 359 14.74 -15.27 -15.86
N HIS A 360 14.65 -16.14 -16.87
CA HIS A 360 13.99 -15.84 -18.14
C HIS A 360 12.46 -15.76 -18.03
N ALA A 361 11.82 -16.53 -17.14
CA ALA A 361 10.42 -16.27 -16.72
C ALA A 361 10.32 -15.08 -15.75
N GLY A 362 11.31 -14.95 -14.86
CA GLY A 362 11.34 -13.94 -13.80
C GLY A 362 11.33 -12.49 -14.27
N VAL A 363 12.20 -12.13 -15.22
CA VAL A 363 12.29 -10.77 -15.78
C VAL A 363 10.95 -10.30 -16.40
N PRO A 364 10.27 -11.07 -17.28
CA PRO A 364 8.92 -10.75 -17.76
C PRO A 364 7.92 -10.41 -16.65
N LEU A 365 7.84 -11.27 -15.62
CA LEU A 365 6.86 -11.13 -14.54
C LEU A 365 7.15 -9.89 -13.66
N VAL A 366 8.44 -9.62 -13.37
CA VAL A 366 8.87 -8.41 -12.65
C VAL A 366 8.57 -7.15 -13.44
N LEU A 367 8.83 -7.14 -14.76
CA LEU A 367 8.46 -6.02 -15.64
C LEU A 367 6.94 -5.82 -15.70
N GLY A 368 6.16 -6.90 -15.87
CA GLY A 368 4.70 -6.87 -15.84
C GLY A 368 4.14 -6.24 -14.56
N SER A 369 4.73 -6.54 -13.40
CA SER A 369 4.32 -5.97 -12.13
C SER A 369 4.34 -4.42 -12.11
N ALA A 370 5.28 -3.82 -12.84
CA ALA A 370 5.40 -2.37 -12.95
C ALA A 370 4.16 -1.74 -13.62
N ILE A 371 3.58 -2.40 -14.62
CA ILE A 371 2.32 -1.98 -15.26
C ILE A 371 1.14 -2.20 -14.32
N GLY A 372 1.08 -3.34 -13.62
CA GLY A 372 -0.04 -3.67 -12.72
C GLY A 372 -0.27 -2.64 -11.61
N THR A 373 0.77 -1.96 -11.13
CA THR A 373 0.63 -0.86 -10.15
C THR A 373 -0.19 0.33 -10.68
N ALA A 374 -0.17 0.60 -11.98
CA ALA A 374 -0.84 1.76 -12.59
C ALA A 374 -2.36 1.74 -12.40
N ILE A 375 -2.98 0.55 -12.39
CA ILE A 375 -4.42 0.38 -12.16
C ILE A 375 -4.83 0.94 -10.79
N THR A 376 -3.99 0.80 -9.75
CA THR A 376 -4.27 1.39 -8.43
C THR A 376 -4.25 2.91 -8.44
N ALA A 377 -3.39 3.52 -9.25
CA ALA A 377 -3.34 4.98 -9.42
C ALA A 377 -4.54 5.50 -10.21
N LEU A 378 -4.96 4.79 -11.27
CA LEU A 378 -6.16 5.15 -12.05
C LEU A 378 -7.44 5.06 -11.21
N LEU A 379 -7.64 3.98 -10.44
CA LEU A 379 -8.79 3.84 -9.54
C LEU A 379 -8.87 4.96 -8.48
N ALA A 380 -7.73 5.45 -7.99
CA ALA A 380 -7.68 6.56 -7.04
C ALA A 380 -8.01 7.94 -7.63
N THR A 381 -8.30 8.03 -8.94
CA THR A 381 -8.72 9.30 -9.58
C THR A 381 -10.23 9.43 -9.77
N ILE A 382 -11.01 8.40 -9.42
CA ILE A 382 -12.47 8.43 -9.46
C ILE A 382 -12.96 9.55 -8.52
N GLY A 383 -13.67 10.55 -9.08
CA GLY A 383 -14.16 11.71 -8.34
C GLY A 383 -13.13 12.81 -8.07
N THR A 384 -11.92 12.74 -8.63
CA THR A 384 -10.86 13.76 -8.44
C THR A 384 -10.75 14.73 -9.63
N SER A 385 -10.16 15.90 -9.39
CA SER A 385 -9.92 16.93 -10.40
C SER A 385 -8.98 16.48 -11.53
N ARG A 386 -9.06 17.16 -12.67
CA ARG A 386 -8.35 16.72 -13.88
C ARG A 386 -6.83 16.89 -13.82
N GLU A 387 -6.31 17.74 -12.93
CA GLU A 387 -4.86 17.76 -12.60
C GLU A 387 -4.43 16.52 -11.81
N ALA A 388 -5.29 16.03 -10.90
CA ALA A 388 -5.03 14.79 -10.15
C ALA A 388 -5.04 13.57 -11.09
N TYR A 389 -5.94 13.53 -12.07
CA TYR A 389 -5.95 12.52 -13.14
C TYR A 389 -4.64 12.48 -13.95
N LYS A 390 -3.98 13.62 -14.19
CA LYS A 390 -2.67 13.66 -14.86
C LYS A 390 -1.58 12.94 -14.06
N VAL A 391 -1.64 12.93 -12.72
CA VAL A 391 -0.68 12.20 -11.87
C VAL A 391 -0.76 10.70 -12.13
N ALA A 392 -1.98 10.14 -12.16
CA ALA A 392 -2.19 8.72 -12.48
C ALA A 392 -1.82 8.38 -13.93
N MET A 393 -2.18 9.23 -14.89
CA MET A 393 -1.80 9.04 -16.29
C MET A 393 -0.28 9.11 -16.48
N ALA A 394 0.43 9.99 -15.77
CA ALA A 394 1.89 10.03 -15.81
C ALA A 394 2.53 8.79 -15.18
N HIS A 395 2.04 8.30 -14.04
CA HIS A 395 2.49 7.02 -13.47
C HIS A 395 2.30 5.88 -14.47
N THR A 396 1.11 5.79 -15.08
CA THR A 396 0.76 4.78 -16.09
C THR A 396 1.70 4.85 -17.29
N VAL A 397 1.83 6.02 -17.90
CA VAL A 397 2.69 6.21 -19.08
C VAL A 397 4.16 5.97 -18.77
N LEU A 398 4.69 6.45 -17.63
CA LEU A 398 6.08 6.20 -17.24
C LEU A 398 6.36 4.70 -17.03
N LYS A 399 5.46 3.98 -16.36
CA LYS A 399 5.64 2.53 -16.11
C LYS A 399 5.50 1.70 -17.38
N THR A 400 4.48 1.95 -18.20
CA THR A 400 4.28 1.25 -19.48
C THR A 400 5.38 1.57 -20.49
N PHE A 401 5.80 2.83 -20.62
CA PHE A 401 6.95 3.22 -21.45
C PHE A 401 8.25 2.54 -20.97
N GLY A 402 8.47 2.51 -19.65
CA GLY A 402 9.61 1.81 -19.05
C GLY A 402 9.65 0.33 -19.43
N VAL A 403 8.52 -0.38 -19.33
CA VAL A 403 8.45 -1.79 -19.75
C VAL A 403 8.70 -1.94 -21.25
N ILE A 404 8.03 -1.15 -22.10
CA ILE A 404 8.21 -1.20 -23.57
C ILE A 404 9.68 -0.99 -23.96
N LEU A 405 10.37 -0.03 -23.33
CA LEU A 405 11.81 0.19 -23.54
C LEU A 405 12.63 -1.06 -23.22
N PHE A 406 12.29 -1.76 -22.14
CA PHE A 406 13.01 -2.96 -21.72
C PHE A 406 12.64 -4.23 -22.50
N VAL A 407 11.47 -4.33 -23.15
CA VAL A 407 11.05 -5.54 -23.91
C VAL A 407 12.11 -6.00 -24.90
N GLY A 408 12.66 -5.09 -25.71
CA GLY A 408 13.70 -5.41 -26.69
C GLY A 408 15.07 -5.75 -26.07
N TRP A 409 15.26 -5.51 -24.77
CA TRP A 409 16.50 -5.70 -24.03
C TRP A 409 16.38 -6.76 -22.92
N MET A 410 15.27 -7.52 -22.85
CA MET A 410 15.04 -8.50 -21.77
C MET A 410 16.13 -9.58 -21.64
N PRO A 411 16.72 -10.14 -22.73
CA PRO A 411 17.85 -11.06 -22.61
C PRO A 411 19.07 -10.38 -21.97
N ALA A 412 19.50 -9.24 -22.50
CA ALA A 412 20.63 -8.48 -21.97
C ALA A 412 20.41 -7.97 -20.53
N LEU A 413 19.16 -7.72 -20.13
CA LEU A 413 18.80 -7.43 -18.74
C LEU A 413 18.97 -8.67 -17.85
N ALA A 414 18.56 -9.86 -18.31
CA ALA A 414 18.80 -11.11 -17.59
C ALA A 414 20.30 -11.39 -17.45
N ASP A 415 21.08 -11.26 -18.53
CA ASP A 415 22.54 -11.46 -18.53
C ASP A 415 23.25 -10.48 -17.58
N LEU A 416 22.88 -9.19 -17.62
CA LEU A 416 23.38 -8.17 -16.69
C LEU A 416 23.01 -8.50 -15.23
N VAL A 417 21.77 -8.94 -14.99
CA VAL A 417 21.28 -9.33 -13.67
C VAL A 417 22.04 -10.56 -13.14
N VAL A 418 22.34 -11.54 -13.98
CA VAL A 418 23.19 -12.69 -13.63
C VAL A 418 24.59 -12.20 -13.27
N TYR A 419 25.20 -11.36 -14.11
CA TYR A 419 26.56 -10.84 -13.91
C TYR A 419 26.75 -10.01 -12.62
N ILE A 420 25.76 -9.20 -12.22
CA ILE A 420 25.87 -8.39 -10.99
C ILE A 420 25.37 -9.09 -9.71
N SER A 421 24.81 -10.31 -9.82
CA SER A 421 24.30 -11.04 -8.66
C SER A 421 25.38 -11.94 -8.06
N PRO A 422 25.36 -12.23 -6.74
CA PRO A 422 26.31 -13.14 -6.13
C PRO A 422 26.25 -14.52 -6.77
N THR A 423 27.41 -15.09 -7.11
CA THR A 423 27.53 -16.46 -7.62
C THR A 423 27.54 -17.45 -6.46
N SER A 424 26.57 -18.38 -6.45
CA SER A 424 26.69 -19.66 -5.75
C SER A 424 26.57 -20.81 -6.76
N ASN A 425 26.53 -22.05 -6.30
CA ASN A 425 26.33 -23.23 -7.15
C ASN A 425 24.86 -23.69 -7.21
N ASP A 426 23.95 -23.08 -6.42
CA ASP A 426 22.53 -23.45 -6.36
C ASP A 426 21.65 -22.34 -6.93
N THR A 427 20.93 -22.62 -8.02
CA THR A 427 20.06 -21.65 -8.69
C THR A 427 18.91 -21.17 -7.80
N SER A 428 18.48 -21.96 -6.80
CA SER A 428 17.42 -21.58 -5.87
C SER A 428 17.83 -20.46 -4.90
N GLU A 429 19.13 -20.33 -4.58
CA GLU A 429 19.64 -19.21 -3.78
C GLU A 429 19.75 -17.92 -4.62
N ILE A 430 20.17 -18.06 -5.88
CA ILE A 430 20.61 -16.93 -6.71
C ILE A 430 19.41 -16.22 -7.37
N VAL A 431 18.43 -16.96 -7.92
CA VAL A 431 17.32 -16.34 -8.66
C VAL A 431 16.48 -15.39 -7.76
N PRO A 432 16.21 -15.66 -6.47
CA PRO A 432 15.63 -14.66 -5.55
C PRO A 432 16.36 -13.31 -5.54
N ARG A 433 17.71 -13.31 -5.50
CA ARG A 433 18.53 -12.09 -5.59
C ARG A 433 18.41 -11.44 -6.96
N GLN A 434 18.44 -12.22 -8.03
CA GLN A 434 18.30 -11.74 -9.40
C GLN A 434 16.95 -11.05 -9.65
N LEU A 435 15.84 -11.56 -9.10
CA LEU A 435 14.51 -10.91 -9.20
C LEU A 435 14.50 -9.52 -8.53
N ALA A 436 15.06 -9.41 -7.32
CA ALA A 436 15.17 -8.12 -6.62
C ALA A 436 16.12 -7.15 -7.34
N ASN A 437 17.22 -7.66 -7.89
CA ASN A 437 18.16 -6.87 -8.71
C ASN A 437 17.51 -6.40 -10.01
N THR A 438 16.70 -7.23 -10.68
CA THR A 438 15.88 -6.87 -11.85
C THR A 438 14.94 -5.70 -11.53
N HIS A 439 14.16 -5.81 -10.44
CA HIS A 439 13.26 -4.74 -10.00
C HIS A 439 14.03 -3.46 -9.65
N THR A 440 15.25 -3.59 -9.13
CA THR A 440 16.13 -2.46 -8.79
C THR A 440 16.66 -1.76 -10.04
N ILE A 441 17.29 -2.49 -10.97
CA ILE A 441 17.80 -1.95 -12.24
C ILE A 441 16.69 -1.26 -13.02
N PHE A 442 15.53 -1.91 -13.15
CA PHE A 442 14.39 -1.36 -13.89
C PHE A 442 13.98 0.04 -13.38
N ASN A 443 13.76 0.20 -12.08
CA ASN A 443 13.35 1.49 -11.52
C ASN A 443 14.47 2.53 -11.54
N VAL A 444 15.74 2.12 -11.38
CA VAL A 444 16.90 3.03 -11.44
C VAL A 444 17.13 3.53 -12.87
N VAL A 445 17.16 2.65 -13.87
CA VAL A 445 17.36 3.03 -15.28
C VAL A 445 16.18 3.87 -15.79
N LEU A 446 14.93 3.47 -15.50
CA LEU A 446 13.75 4.29 -15.81
C LEU A 446 13.85 5.68 -15.17
N THR A 447 14.35 5.78 -13.94
CA THR A 447 14.59 7.08 -13.28
C THR A 447 15.67 7.89 -14.00
N VAL A 448 16.83 7.30 -14.29
CA VAL A 448 17.96 8.00 -14.95
C VAL A 448 17.55 8.55 -16.31
N LEU A 449 16.73 7.82 -17.07
CA LEU A 449 16.23 8.26 -18.38
C LEU A 449 15.08 9.28 -18.28
N ALA A 450 14.12 9.09 -17.37
CA ALA A 450 12.94 9.95 -17.29
C ALA A 450 13.17 11.25 -16.50
N LEU A 451 14.03 11.27 -15.48
CA LEU A 451 14.32 12.44 -14.64
C LEU A 451 14.81 13.67 -15.43
N PRO A 452 15.75 13.57 -16.40
CA PRO A 452 16.12 14.69 -17.26
C PRO A 452 14.95 15.15 -18.16
N LEU A 453 14.12 14.20 -18.62
CA LEU A 453 13.01 14.41 -19.55
C LEU A 453 11.67 14.76 -18.88
N THR A 454 11.64 15.00 -17.57
CA THR A 454 10.43 15.36 -16.79
C THR A 454 9.65 16.55 -17.36
N LYS A 455 10.30 17.51 -18.03
CA LYS A 455 9.61 18.63 -18.70
C LYS A 455 8.84 18.17 -19.94
N GLN A 456 9.41 17.25 -20.71
CA GLN A 456 8.84 16.67 -21.93
C GLN A 456 7.70 15.70 -21.59
N PHE A 457 7.86 14.86 -20.55
CA PHE A 457 6.77 14.03 -20.03
C PHE A 457 5.59 14.88 -19.53
N ALA A 458 5.83 15.98 -18.82
CA ALA A 458 4.76 16.90 -18.41
C ALA A 458 4.00 17.48 -19.62
N TRP A 459 4.71 17.85 -20.69
CA TRP A 459 4.09 18.32 -21.95
C TRP A 459 3.26 17.23 -22.63
N LEU A 460 3.78 15.99 -22.72
CA LEU A 460 3.07 14.85 -23.32
C LEU A 460 1.76 14.56 -22.57
N ILE A 461 1.80 14.48 -21.25
CA ILE A 461 0.61 14.22 -20.42
C ILE A 461 -0.38 15.39 -20.50
N ASN A 462 0.09 16.65 -20.56
CA ASN A 462 -0.79 17.79 -20.83
C ASN A 462 -1.44 17.74 -22.23
N LYS A 463 -0.77 17.14 -23.23
CA LYS A 463 -1.35 16.93 -24.58
C LYS A 463 -2.36 15.77 -24.61
N MET A 464 -2.12 14.71 -23.85
CA MET A 464 -3.05 13.57 -23.70
C MET A 464 -4.27 13.93 -22.84
N VAL A 465 -4.09 14.78 -21.83
CA VAL A 465 -5.14 15.26 -20.91
C VAL A 465 -5.20 16.79 -20.96
N PRO A 466 -5.67 17.39 -22.08
CA PRO A 466 -5.72 18.84 -22.25
C PRO A 466 -6.79 19.43 -21.35
N CYS A 467 -6.44 20.42 -20.52
CA CYS A 467 -7.37 21.09 -19.61
C CYS A 467 -8.58 21.64 -20.38
N ARG A 468 -9.79 21.39 -19.88
CA ARG A 468 -11.01 22.01 -20.42
C ARG A 468 -11.27 23.30 -19.64
N PRO A 469 -11.48 24.45 -20.28
CA PRO A 469 -11.81 25.69 -19.58
C PRO A 469 -13.30 25.68 -19.17
N LYS A 470 -13.67 24.80 -18.22
CA LYS A 470 -14.94 24.78 -17.48
C LYS A 470 -14.94 23.67 -16.41
N ASP A 471 -14.02 23.78 -15.44
CA ASP A 471 -14.25 23.27 -14.07
C ASP A 471 -14.67 24.47 -13.21
N ALA A 472 -15.73 25.18 -13.65
CA ALA A 472 -16.13 26.46 -13.09
C ALA A 472 -17.01 26.27 -11.84
N GLU A 473 -16.63 26.98 -10.78
CA GLU A 473 -17.47 27.64 -9.77
C GLU A 473 -18.99 27.36 -9.86
N ASP A 474 -19.49 26.48 -8.97
CA ASP A 474 -20.90 26.42 -8.52
C ASP A 474 -21.05 25.39 -7.37
N GLU A 475 -20.26 24.30 -7.37
CA GLU A 475 -20.27 23.32 -6.26
C GLU A 475 -19.51 23.81 -5.02
N ILE A 476 -20.22 23.93 -3.90
CA ILE A 476 -19.64 23.99 -2.55
C ILE A 476 -18.96 22.65 -2.26
N LYS A 477 -17.63 22.63 -2.12
CA LYS A 477 -16.84 21.44 -1.80
C LYS A 477 -15.53 21.77 -1.08
N THR A 478 -15.03 20.80 -0.32
CA THR A 478 -13.74 20.86 0.37
C THR A 478 -12.60 20.96 -0.63
N LYS A 479 -11.55 21.71 -0.27
CA LYS A 479 -10.40 21.96 -1.15
C LYS A 479 -9.23 21.03 -0.87
N PHE A 480 -9.05 20.53 0.35
CA PHE A 480 -7.88 19.78 0.80
C PHE A 480 -8.21 18.41 1.39
N ILE A 481 -9.43 18.21 1.92
CA ILE A 481 -9.85 16.92 2.50
C ILE A 481 -9.84 15.81 1.44
N ASP A 482 -9.16 14.70 1.75
CA ASP A 482 -9.15 13.49 0.93
C ASP A 482 -9.19 12.24 1.81
N TYR A 483 -10.24 11.44 1.63
CA TYR A 483 -10.49 10.21 2.37
C TYR A 483 -9.50 9.08 2.04
N ASN A 484 -8.75 9.16 0.94
CA ASN A 484 -7.75 8.16 0.54
C ASN A 484 -6.48 8.18 1.40
N ILE A 485 -6.12 9.31 2.03
CA ILE A 485 -4.90 9.44 2.87
C ILE A 485 -5.15 9.04 4.34
N ILE A 486 -6.37 8.66 4.74
CA ILE A 486 -6.72 8.36 6.15
C ILE A 486 -5.92 7.18 6.75
N SER A 487 -5.28 6.32 5.94
CA SER A 487 -4.29 5.32 6.39
C SER A 487 -2.96 5.91 6.89
N THR A 488 -2.72 7.21 6.69
CA THR A 488 -1.50 7.92 7.11
C THR A 488 -1.88 9.17 7.93
N PRO A 489 -2.21 9.02 9.23
CA PRO A 489 -2.74 10.11 10.06
C PRO A 489 -1.90 11.39 10.10
N SER A 490 -0.56 11.31 10.04
CA SER A 490 0.33 12.50 9.96
C SER A 490 0.03 13.43 8.79
N LEU A 491 -0.45 12.87 7.67
CA LEU A 491 -0.74 13.61 6.45
C LEU A 491 -2.22 14.01 6.40
N ALA A 492 -3.13 13.12 6.82
CA ALA A 492 -4.55 13.42 6.93
C ALA A 492 -4.83 14.60 7.90
N LEU A 493 -4.17 14.64 9.06
CA LEU A 493 -4.23 15.80 9.96
C LEU A 493 -3.69 17.09 9.34
N ASN A 494 -2.68 17.00 8.47
CA ASN A 494 -2.16 18.17 7.76
C ASN A 494 -3.20 18.70 6.77
N LEU A 495 -3.86 17.83 6.00
CA LEU A 495 -4.96 18.20 5.09
C LEU A 495 -6.12 18.87 5.85
N ALA A 496 -6.54 18.29 6.98
CA ALA A 496 -7.56 18.89 7.85
C ALA A 496 -7.16 20.29 8.33
N LYS A 497 -5.88 20.49 8.68
CA LYS A 497 -5.34 21.80 9.06
C LYS A 497 -5.28 22.80 7.89
N GLN A 498 -5.01 22.37 6.65
CA GLN A 498 -5.09 23.25 5.47
C GLN A 498 -6.54 23.70 5.19
N GLU A 499 -7.51 22.80 5.35
CA GLU A 499 -8.93 23.14 5.24
C GLU A 499 -9.38 24.09 6.36
N THR A 500 -8.91 23.88 7.59
CA THR A 500 -9.17 24.79 8.72
C THR A 500 -8.53 26.17 8.50
N LEU A 501 -7.35 26.25 7.86
CA LEU A 501 -6.77 27.53 7.43
C LEU A 501 -7.61 28.19 6.33
N GLN A 502 -8.18 27.43 5.40
CA GLN A 502 -9.07 27.96 4.36
C GLN A 502 -10.37 28.53 4.95
N MET A 503 -10.97 27.82 5.92
CA MET A 503 -12.08 28.33 6.74
C MET A 503 -11.67 29.61 7.48
N ALA A 504 -10.50 29.62 8.12
CA ALA A 504 -10.01 30.79 8.87
C ALA A 504 -9.81 32.04 7.99
N TYR A 505 -9.34 31.88 6.76
CA TYR A 505 -9.22 33.00 5.81
C TYR A 505 -10.59 33.52 5.33
N ILE A 506 -11.61 32.66 5.19
CA ILE A 506 -12.97 33.09 4.87
C ILE A 506 -13.57 33.88 6.04
N VAL A 507 -13.41 33.39 7.27
CA VAL A 507 -13.87 34.08 8.49
C VAL A 507 -13.14 35.41 8.71
N GLN A 508 -11.81 35.45 8.49
CA GLN A 508 -11.05 36.70 8.51
C GLN A 508 -11.57 37.72 7.47
N ASP A 509 -12.00 37.24 6.30
CA ASP A 509 -12.55 38.11 5.26
C ASP A 509 -13.97 38.60 5.61
N MET A 510 -14.81 37.78 6.24
CA MET A 510 -16.10 38.20 6.81
C MET A 510 -15.92 39.32 7.86
N VAL A 511 -14.95 39.17 8.77
CA VAL A 511 -14.59 40.21 9.76
C VAL A 511 -13.99 41.45 9.07
N ARG A 512 -13.29 41.32 7.94
CA ARG A 512 -12.77 42.47 7.17
C ARG A 512 -13.89 43.36 6.63
N VAL A 513 -14.93 42.77 6.04
CA VAL A 513 -15.96 43.49 5.26
C VAL A 513 -17.19 43.91 6.05
N ILE A 514 -17.51 43.27 7.19
CA ILE A 514 -18.69 43.62 8.03
C ILE A 514 -18.72 45.08 8.51
N LYS A 515 -17.61 45.83 8.41
CA LYS A 515 -17.55 47.27 8.71
C LYS A 515 -18.28 48.16 7.69
N GLU A 516 -18.36 47.74 6.42
CA GLU A 516 -18.82 48.60 5.31
C GLU A 516 -20.29 49.04 5.47
N PRO A 517 -21.24 48.18 5.89
CA PRO A 517 -22.61 48.62 6.21
C PRO A 517 -22.70 49.72 7.28
N PHE A 518 -21.74 49.83 8.19
CA PHE A 518 -21.78 50.77 9.32
C PHE A 518 -21.07 52.09 9.05
N PHE A 519 -20.00 52.10 8.25
CA PHE A 519 -19.20 53.30 7.98
C PHE A 519 -19.38 53.87 6.56
N GLU A 520 -19.86 53.04 5.63
CA GLU A 520 -19.93 53.32 4.19
C GLU A 520 -21.37 53.09 3.65
N HIS A 521 -22.31 52.74 4.53
CA HIS A 521 -23.72 52.41 4.24
C HIS A 521 -23.93 51.44 3.05
N ASN A 522 -23.00 50.49 2.88
CA ASN A 522 -23.02 49.49 1.80
C ASN A 522 -23.71 48.17 2.23
N PRO A 523 -24.99 47.91 1.90
CA PRO A 523 -25.67 46.68 2.30
C PRO A 523 -25.27 45.46 1.45
N LYS A 524 -24.59 45.63 0.30
CA LYS A 524 -24.35 44.53 -0.65
C LYS A 524 -23.52 43.40 -0.04
N VAL A 525 -22.56 43.77 0.80
CA VAL A 525 -21.70 42.87 1.59
C VAL A 525 -22.50 41.92 2.48
N LEU A 526 -23.71 42.29 2.92
CA LEU A 526 -24.52 41.45 3.81
C LEU A 526 -25.03 40.18 3.13
N LYS A 527 -25.14 40.17 1.79
CA LYS A 527 -25.36 38.93 1.04
C LYS A 527 -24.09 38.08 0.99
N GLU A 528 -22.96 38.69 0.64
CA GLU A 528 -21.67 38.01 0.55
C GLU A 528 -21.25 37.34 1.88
N ILE A 529 -21.56 37.97 3.02
CA ILE A 529 -21.38 37.38 4.35
C ILE A 529 -22.29 36.16 4.56
N ALA A 530 -23.55 36.19 4.12
CA ALA A 530 -24.46 35.05 4.24
C ALA A 530 -24.04 33.88 3.32
N ASP A 531 -23.60 34.18 2.10
CA ASP A 531 -23.08 33.17 1.16
C ASP A 531 -21.79 32.52 1.72
N LYS A 532 -20.91 33.30 2.38
CA LYS A 532 -19.72 32.80 3.11
C LYS A 532 -20.08 31.97 4.34
N GLU A 533 -21.09 32.36 5.12
CA GLU A 533 -21.55 31.61 6.30
C GLU A 533 -21.97 30.18 5.94
N ILE A 534 -22.73 30.01 4.84
CA ILE A 534 -23.13 28.69 4.33
C ILE A 534 -21.89 27.82 4.04
N TYR A 535 -20.86 28.40 3.42
CA TYR A 535 -19.62 27.68 3.12
C TYR A 535 -18.79 27.38 4.38
N VAL A 536 -18.76 28.28 5.37
CA VAL A 536 -18.10 28.06 6.67
C VAL A 536 -18.76 26.90 7.44
N ASN A 537 -20.10 26.83 7.47
CA ASN A 537 -20.83 25.69 8.05
C ASN A 537 -20.51 24.37 7.33
N PHE A 538 -20.48 24.38 6.00
CA PHE A 538 -20.12 23.19 5.22
C PHE A 538 -18.68 22.72 5.51
N LEU A 539 -17.69 23.63 5.50
CA LEU A 539 -16.30 23.29 5.78
C LEU A 539 -16.14 22.75 7.21
N ARG A 540 -16.78 23.41 8.18
CA ARG A 540 -16.84 22.95 9.58
C ARG A 540 -17.25 21.48 9.68
N ASP A 541 -18.35 21.11 9.03
CA ASP A 541 -18.95 19.78 9.19
C ASP A 541 -18.16 18.69 8.45
N GLU A 542 -17.64 18.97 7.25
CA GLU A 542 -16.72 18.05 6.57
C GLU A 542 -15.41 17.87 7.33
N ILE A 543 -14.81 18.93 7.89
CA ILE A 543 -13.58 18.79 8.70
C ILE A 543 -13.86 18.02 9.99
N LYS A 544 -14.97 18.29 10.69
CA LYS A 544 -15.41 17.51 11.87
C LYS A 544 -15.59 16.03 11.49
N ALA A 545 -16.27 15.72 10.39
CA ALA A 545 -16.47 14.35 9.90
C ALA A 545 -15.16 13.64 9.49
N TYR A 546 -14.25 14.36 8.85
CA TYR A 546 -12.94 13.85 8.43
C TYR A 546 -12.06 13.53 9.65
N LEU A 547 -11.96 14.44 10.62
CA LEU A 547 -11.21 14.24 11.87
C LEU A 547 -11.75 13.06 12.68
N ILE A 548 -13.08 12.85 12.72
CA ILE A 548 -13.70 11.67 13.34
C ILE A 548 -13.28 10.36 12.64
N LYS A 549 -13.16 10.35 11.31
CA LYS A 549 -12.69 9.15 10.57
C LYS A 549 -11.19 8.89 10.77
N ILE A 550 -10.37 9.92 10.99
CA ILE A 550 -8.94 9.75 11.35
C ILE A 550 -8.83 9.21 12.79
N SER A 551 -9.61 9.75 13.74
CA SER A 551 -9.67 9.33 15.15
C SER A 551 -9.92 7.83 15.33
N ARG A 552 -10.81 7.26 14.50
CA ARG A 552 -11.16 5.83 14.52
C ARG A 552 -10.03 4.87 14.08
N ASN A 553 -8.92 5.37 13.54
CA ASN A 553 -7.80 4.56 13.04
C ASN A 553 -6.61 4.46 14.01
N ASN A 554 -6.87 4.22 15.31
CA ASN A 554 -5.86 3.99 16.36
C ASN A 554 -4.72 5.03 16.38
N MET A 555 -5.07 6.27 16.70
CA MET A 555 -4.12 7.38 16.80
C MET A 555 -3.26 7.28 18.08
N GLU A 556 -1.95 7.54 17.97
CA GLU A 556 -1.09 7.84 19.13
C GLU A 556 -1.63 9.05 19.91
N GLU A 557 -1.47 9.09 21.23
CA GLU A 557 -2.04 10.11 22.13
C GLU A 557 -1.65 11.55 21.74
N SER A 558 -0.40 11.75 21.31
CA SER A 558 0.11 13.01 20.75
C SER A 558 -0.69 13.54 19.55
N ARG A 559 -1.41 12.68 18.84
CA ARG A 559 -2.22 12.98 17.66
C ARG A 559 -3.70 13.12 17.99
N VAL A 560 -4.18 12.44 19.04
CA VAL A 560 -5.50 12.73 19.64
C VAL A 560 -5.51 14.21 20.07
N ASN A 561 -4.41 14.68 20.63
CA ASN A 561 -4.18 16.09 20.89
C ASN A 561 -4.25 16.94 19.60
N GLU A 562 -3.43 16.69 18.58
CA GLU A 562 -3.52 17.49 17.34
C GLU A 562 -4.95 17.54 16.73
N THR A 563 -5.68 16.42 16.79
CA THR A 563 -7.10 16.34 16.38
C THR A 563 -7.97 17.34 17.17
N PHE A 564 -7.83 17.37 18.50
CA PHE A 564 -8.57 18.30 19.36
C PHE A 564 -8.17 19.76 19.13
N GLN A 565 -6.88 20.07 18.90
CA GLN A 565 -6.45 21.45 18.58
C GLN A 565 -7.13 21.98 17.32
N ILE A 566 -7.27 21.14 16.29
CA ILE A 566 -7.98 21.49 15.05
C ILE A 566 -9.49 21.64 15.33
N LEU A 567 -10.13 20.69 16.04
CA LEU A 567 -11.55 20.80 16.43
C LEU A 567 -11.87 22.05 17.26
N TYR A 568 -11.00 22.41 18.20
CA TYR A 568 -11.13 23.62 19.02
C TYR A 568 -10.95 24.88 18.17
N THR A 569 -9.98 24.90 17.24
CA THR A 569 -9.81 26.02 16.30
C THR A 569 -11.03 26.18 15.41
N ILE A 570 -11.62 25.09 14.90
CA ILE A 570 -12.88 25.11 14.14
C ILE A 570 -14.01 25.72 14.97
N LYS A 571 -14.17 25.32 16.24
CA LYS A 571 -15.18 25.89 17.15
C LYS A 571 -15.01 27.40 17.33
N GLU A 572 -13.80 27.88 17.63
CA GLU A 572 -13.60 29.32 17.87
C GLU A 572 -13.74 30.15 16.56
N LEU A 573 -13.44 29.56 15.39
CA LEU A 573 -13.73 30.18 14.08
C LEU A 573 -15.23 30.19 13.75
N GLU A 574 -15.96 29.13 14.09
CA GLU A 574 -17.42 29.01 14.00
C GLU A 574 -18.11 30.12 14.82
N GLN A 575 -17.67 30.37 16.06
CA GLN A 575 -18.20 31.47 16.87
C GLN A 575 -17.90 32.87 16.29
N ILE A 576 -16.74 33.09 15.68
CA ILE A 576 -16.43 34.36 15.00
C ILE A 576 -17.31 34.55 13.75
N ALA A 577 -17.60 33.47 13.01
CA ALA A 577 -18.52 33.50 11.87
C ALA A 577 -19.94 33.86 12.32
N ASP A 578 -20.48 33.14 13.32
CA ASP A 578 -21.79 33.39 13.93
C ASP A 578 -21.96 34.85 14.38
N ILE A 579 -20.96 35.43 15.08
CA ILE A 579 -20.98 36.83 15.53
C ILE A 579 -21.15 37.79 14.34
N VAL A 580 -20.48 37.52 13.22
CA VAL A 580 -20.52 38.35 12.01
C VAL A 580 -21.83 38.18 11.23
N SER A 581 -22.23 36.93 10.96
CA SER A 581 -23.36 36.61 10.09
C SER A 581 -24.73 36.70 10.76
N THR A 582 -24.79 36.52 12.08
CA THR A 582 -26.03 36.66 12.87
C THR A 582 -26.11 38.05 13.52
N THR A 583 -25.31 38.33 14.57
CA THR A 583 -25.45 39.54 15.39
C THR A 583 -25.08 40.80 14.62
N LEU A 584 -23.87 40.90 14.08
CA LEU A 584 -23.43 42.10 13.36
C LEU A 584 -24.23 42.30 12.08
N ALA A 585 -24.45 41.28 11.25
CA ALA A 585 -25.24 41.44 10.03
C ALA A 585 -26.73 41.74 10.30
N LYS A 586 -27.34 41.27 11.40
CA LYS A 586 -28.68 41.71 11.83
C LYS A 586 -28.67 43.18 12.25
N LYS A 587 -27.65 43.60 13.01
CA LYS A 587 -27.49 44.99 13.45
C LYS A 587 -27.19 45.94 12.29
N ALA A 588 -26.42 45.50 11.30
CA ALA A 588 -26.14 46.21 10.05
C ALA A 588 -27.38 46.37 9.16
N ARG A 589 -28.20 45.32 9.00
CA ARG A 589 -29.51 45.40 8.33
C ARG A 589 -30.41 46.45 8.97
N SER A 590 -30.42 46.52 10.31
CA SER A 590 -31.14 47.56 11.06
C SER A 590 -30.46 48.93 11.06
N TRP A 591 -29.19 49.03 10.67
CA TRP A 591 -28.47 50.31 10.62
C TRP A 591 -28.76 51.04 9.31
N VAL A 592 -28.58 50.35 8.17
CA VAL A 592 -28.73 50.91 6.81
C VAL A 592 -30.19 51.32 6.50
N THR A 593 -31.17 50.98 7.33
CA THR A 593 -32.57 51.45 7.22
C THR A 593 -32.87 52.72 8.03
N HIS A 594 -31.90 53.31 8.72
CA HIS A 594 -32.05 54.54 9.50
C HIS A 594 -31.00 55.56 9.07
N ASP A 595 -31.34 56.85 9.14
CA ASP A 595 -30.44 57.97 8.82
C ASP A 595 -29.54 58.32 10.03
N TYR A 596 -28.97 57.30 10.67
CA TYR A 596 -28.13 57.47 11.87
C TYR A 596 -26.66 57.50 11.49
N GLU A 597 -25.93 58.46 12.07
CA GLU A 597 -24.47 58.54 11.98
C GLU A 597 -23.84 58.40 13.37
N PHE A 598 -22.64 57.85 13.42
CA PHE A 598 -21.77 57.98 14.59
C PHE A 598 -21.23 59.42 14.68
N SER A 599 -20.91 59.88 15.89
CA SER A 599 -20.00 61.01 16.07
C SER A 599 -18.65 60.72 15.42
N GLU A 600 -17.96 61.74 14.92
CA GLU A 600 -16.71 61.56 14.17
C GLU A 600 -15.60 60.93 15.03
N GLU A 601 -15.61 61.19 16.32
CA GLU A 601 -14.73 60.61 17.34
C GLU A 601 -15.06 59.12 17.50
N GLY A 602 -16.32 58.80 17.77
CA GLY A 602 -16.78 57.41 17.91
C GLY A 602 -16.58 56.57 16.65
N LYS A 603 -16.67 57.18 15.46
CA LYS A 603 -16.39 56.55 14.16
C LYS A 603 -14.91 56.18 14.02
N LYS A 604 -13.99 57.10 14.37
CA LYS A 604 -12.53 56.86 14.37
C LYS A 604 -12.15 55.78 15.40
N GLU A 605 -12.75 55.81 16.58
CA GLU A 605 -12.54 54.84 17.66
C GLU A 605 -12.96 53.42 17.25
N LEU A 606 -14.20 53.25 16.76
CA LEU A 606 -14.69 51.94 16.28
C LEU A 606 -13.84 51.40 15.12
N GLN A 607 -13.37 52.26 14.20
CA GLN A 607 -12.45 51.86 13.14
C GLN A 607 -11.07 51.44 13.67
N ALA A 608 -10.51 52.14 14.67
CA ALA A 608 -9.27 51.76 15.32
C ALA A 608 -9.38 50.43 16.09
N TYR A 609 -10.54 50.16 16.70
CA TYR A 609 -10.81 48.91 17.39
C TYR A 609 -11.06 47.72 16.43
N HIS A 610 -11.76 47.96 15.32
CA HIS A 610 -11.87 46.98 14.21
C HIS A 610 -10.49 46.58 13.65
N ILE A 611 -9.63 47.56 13.41
CA ILE A 611 -8.24 47.33 12.96
C ILE A 611 -7.44 46.51 13.99
N SER A 612 -7.68 46.71 15.29
CA SER A 612 -7.03 45.95 16.37
C SER A 612 -7.53 44.51 16.44
N THR A 613 -8.85 44.31 16.27
CA THR A 613 -9.50 42.99 16.17
C THR A 613 -8.97 42.20 14.96
N MET A 614 -8.90 42.82 13.78
CA MET A 614 -8.32 42.22 12.57
C MET A 614 -6.84 41.85 12.76
N LYS A 615 -6.06 42.70 13.44
CA LYS A 615 -4.66 42.40 13.81
C LYS A 615 -4.57 41.22 14.79
N GLN A 616 -5.55 41.03 15.66
CA GLN A 616 -5.57 39.91 16.62
C GLN A 616 -5.90 38.58 15.93
N LEU A 617 -6.98 38.54 15.13
CA LEU A 617 -7.36 37.37 14.33
C LEU A 617 -6.23 36.95 13.37
N SER A 618 -5.58 37.90 12.70
CA SER A 618 -4.46 37.59 11.80
C SER A 618 -3.29 36.88 12.49
N ARG A 619 -2.92 37.30 13.71
CA ARG A 619 -1.88 36.64 14.50
C ARG A 619 -2.34 35.26 15.00
N ALA A 620 -3.61 35.09 15.35
CA ALA A 620 -4.16 33.81 15.76
C ALA A 620 -4.07 32.76 14.64
N ILE A 621 -4.41 33.16 13.41
CA ILE A 621 -4.27 32.33 12.21
C ILE A 621 -2.80 32.01 11.93
N GLU A 622 -1.89 32.99 12.10
CA GLU A 622 -0.45 32.77 11.99
C GLU A 622 0.09 31.78 13.04
N VAL A 623 -0.36 31.89 14.30
CA VAL A 623 -0.02 30.97 15.39
C VAL A 623 -0.49 29.54 15.08
N PHE A 624 -1.75 29.39 14.65
CA PHE A 624 -2.30 28.10 14.26
C PHE A 624 -1.56 27.50 13.06
N ARG A 625 -1.22 28.31 12.04
CA ARG A 625 -0.43 27.89 10.87
C ARG A 625 0.96 27.41 11.26
N ASP A 626 1.71 28.23 11.99
CA ASP A 626 3.14 28.04 12.24
C ASP A 626 3.47 27.16 13.46
N VAL A 627 2.49 26.90 14.34
CA VAL A 627 2.67 26.12 15.60
C VAL A 627 3.74 26.74 16.51
N ASN A 628 3.75 28.07 16.60
CA ASN A 628 4.82 28.84 17.25
C ASN A 628 4.39 29.41 18.62
N LEU A 629 4.97 28.88 19.69
CA LEU A 629 4.67 29.25 21.08
C LEU A 629 5.01 30.70 21.43
N GLU A 630 6.11 31.24 20.91
CA GLU A 630 6.50 32.64 21.13
C GLU A 630 5.57 33.63 20.42
N LYS A 631 5.02 33.25 19.25
CA LYS A 631 3.92 34.00 18.64
C LYS A 631 2.65 33.88 19.49
N ALA A 632 2.34 32.70 20.05
CA ALA A 632 1.16 32.49 20.88
C ALA A 632 1.16 33.31 22.19
N LYS A 633 2.29 33.40 22.89
CA LYS A 633 2.46 34.31 24.05
C LYS A 633 2.14 35.76 23.67
N LYS A 634 2.72 36.24 22.56
CA LYS A 634 2.51 37.59 22.02
C LYS A 634 1.07 37.88 21.58
N VAL A 635 0.28 36.86 21.20
CA VAL A 635 -1.17 37.03 20.99
C VAL A 635 -1.86 37.33 22.31
N ASN A 636 -1.55 36.59 23.38
CA ASN A 636 -2.15 36.83 24.71
C ASN A 636 -1.74 38.19 25.31
N GLU A 637 -0.46 38.59 25.18
CA GLU A 637 0.02 39.93 25.56
C GLU A 637 -0.70 41.06 24.81
N LYS A 638 -1.01 40.86 23.52
CA LYS A 638 -1.72 41.84 22.70
C LYS A 638 -3.23 41.86 22.99
N TYR A 639 -3.82 40.74 23.40
CA TYR A 639 -5.23 40.69 23.81
C TYR A 639 -5.48 41.63 25.00
N MET A 640 -4.66 41.55 26.05
CA MET A 640 -4.78 42.41 27.23
C MET A 640 -4.76 43.90 26.84
N LYS A 641 -3.80 44.31 26.00
CA LYS A 641 -3.70 45.69 25.49
C LYS A 641 -4.83 46.12 24.55
N TYR A 642 -5.65 45.18 24.06
CA TYR A 642 -6.87 45.48 23.31
C TYR A 642 -8.12 45.45 24.21
N GLU A 643 -8.06 44.78 25.36
CA GLU A 643 -9.07 44.86 26.41
C GLU A 643 -8.95 46.19 27.18
N ASP A 644 -7.73 46.60 27.55
CA ASP A 644 -7.42 47.92 28.11
C ASP A 644 -7.92 49.05 27.18
N PHE A 645 -7.64 48.92 25.87
CA PHE A 645 -8.05 49.90 24.86
C PHE A 645 -9.58 49.95 24.71
N ALA A 646 -10.26 48.80 24.73
CA ALA A 646 -11.72 48.76 24.67
C ALA A 646 -12.37 49.50 25.85
N PHE A 647 -11.82 49.36 27.06
CA PHE A 647 -12.33 50.03 28.25
C PHE A 647 -12.24 51.56 28.16
N GLU A 648 -11.11 52.12 27.68
CA GLU A 648 -11.00 53.57 27.48
C GLU A 648 -11.95 54.08 26.38
N LEU A 649 -12.18 53.31 25.30
CA LEU A 649 -13.20 53.67 24.30
C LEU A 649 -14.62 53.68 24.88
N GLU A 650 -14.92 52.74 25.79
CA GLU A 650 -16.24 52.63 26.44
C GLU A 650 -16.47 53.84 27.35
N LYS A 651 -15.44 54.23 28.11
CA LYS A 651 -15.40 55.44 28.92
C LYS A 651 -15.58 56.71 28.09
N HIS A 652 -14.86 56.87 26.97
CA HIS A 652 -15.06 58.00 26.05
C HIS A 652 -16.49 58.05 25.49
N HIS A 653 -17.10 56.89 25.22
CA HIS A 653 -18.49 56.82 24.76
C HIS A 653 -19.48 57.27 25.85
N PHE A 654 -19.27 56.88 27.11
CA PHE A 654 -20.05 57.41 28.24
C PHE A 654 -19.84 58.91 28.47
N GLU A 655 -18.62 59.43 28.32
CA GLU A 655 -18.32 60.87 28.41
C GLU A 655 -19.06 61.67 27.32
N ARG A 656 -19.11 61.17 26.07
CA ARG A 656 -19.91 61.78 24.99
C ARG A 656 -21.43 61.74 25.26
N LEU A 657 -21.93 60.64 25.84
CA LEU A 657 -23.35 60.54 26.23
C LEU A 657 -23.71 61.50 27.37
N ALA A 658 -22.83 61.69 28.36
CA ALA A 658 -23.02 62.65 29.43
C ALA A 658 -23.06 64.11 28.91
N ASN A 659 -22.27 64.41 27.88
CA ASN A 659 -22.25 65.70 27.19
C ASN A 659 -23.42 65.92 26.20
N GLN A 660 -24.39 65.00 26.14
CA GLN A 660 -25.62 65.08 25.34
C GLN A 660 -25.42 65.20 23.81
N ASP A 661 -24.34 64.64 23.24
CA ASP A 661 -24.14 64.63 21.78
C ASP A 661 -25.22 63.79 21.05
N GLU A 662 -26.04 64.44 20.22
CA GLU A 662 -27.21 63.83 19.55
C GLU A 662 -26.83 62.63 18.67
N LYS A 663 -25.70 62.71 17.94
CA LYS A 663 -25.20 61.60 17.11
C LYS A 663 -24.78 60.41 17.97
N THR A 664 -24.09 60.65 19.08
CA THR A 664 -23.71 59.60 20.03
C THR A 664 -24.95 58.98 20.69
N ILE A 665 -25.96 59.77 21.09
CA ILE A 665 -27.21 59.26 21.67
C ILE A 665 -27.94 58.34 20.67
N SER A 666 -28.19 58.82 19.46
CA SER A 666 -28.91 58.06 18.41
C SER A 666 -28.15 56.80 17.97
N SER A 667 -26.82 56.86 17.84
CA SER A 667 -25.99 55.72 17.43
C SER A 667 -25.58 54.78 18.57
N SER A 668 -25.79 55.14 19.84
CA SER A 668 -25.24 54.45 21.03
C SER A 668 -25.50 52.93 21.04
N LYS A 669 -26.74 52.51 20.76
CA LYS A 669 -27.14 51.09 20.71
C LYS A 669 -26.47 50.30 19.57
N THR A 670 -25.85 50.97 18.61
CA THR A 670 -24.97 50.36 17.59
C THR A 670 -23.50 50.42 18.01
N HIS A 671 -23.07 51.53 18.61
CA HIS A 671 -21.70 51.72 19.08
C HIS A 671 -21.28 50.63 20.08
N VAL A 672 -22.07 50.44 21.14
CA VAL A 672 -21.79 49.42 22.19
C VAL A 672 -21.78 48.01 21.59
N VAL A 673 -22.76 47.67 20.75
CA VAL A 673 -22.83 46.34 20.09
C VAL A 673 -21.63 46.09 19.18
N LEU A 674 -21.10 47.11 18.48
CA LEU A 674 -19.87 46.95 17.69
C LEU A 674 -18.67 46.68 18.60
N MET A 675 -18.54 47.40 19.72
CA MET A 675 -17.49 47.16 20.71
C MET A 675 -17.55 45.75 21.31
N ASP A 676 -18.71 45.32 21.80
CA ASP A 676 -18.91 43.98 22.39
C ASP A 676 -18.51 42.87 21.41
N MET A 677 -18.97 42.96 20.16
CA MET A 677 -18.69 41.94 19.15
C MET A 677 -17.22 41.96 18.71
N PHE A 678 -16.58 43.13 18.60
CA PHE A 678 -15.14 43.24 18.33
C PHE A 678 -14.29 42.71 19.51
N LYS A 679 -14.75 42.87 20.75
CA LYS A 679 -14.13 42.26 21.94
C LYS A 679 -14.25 40.73 21.90
N GLN A 680 -15.45 40.19 21.65
CA GLN A 680 -15.68 38.74 21.58
C GLN A 680 -14.90 38.07 20.43
N ILE A 681 -14.85 38.69 19.24
CA ILE A 681 -14.00 38.20 18.13
C ILE A 681 -12.52 38.20 18.54
N SER A 682 -12.06 39.22 19.28
CA SER A 682 -10.69 39.28 19.80
C SER A 682 -10.42 38.22 20.86
N GLU A 683 -11.41 37.86 21.68
CA GLU A 683 -11.32 36.77 22.67
C GLU A 683 -11.21 35.40 21.99
N HIS A 684 -12.14 35.06 21.08
CA HIS A 684 -12.11 33.81 20.31
C HIS A 684 -10.81 33.67 19.49
N SER A 685 -10.35 34.76 18.88
CA SER A 685 -9.02 34.81 18.23
C SER A 685 -7.90 34.46 19.20
N THR A 686 -7.97 34.95 20.44
CA THR A 686 -6.96 34.67 21.47
C THR A 686 -7.08 33.23 21.99
N ASN A 687 -8.27 32.64 22.02
CA ASN A 687 -8.48 31.24 22.39
C ASN A 687 -7.80 30.27 21.42
N ILE A 688 -7.82 30.56 20.11
CA ILE A 688 -7.08 29.81 19.06
C ILE A 688 -5.56 29.80 19.35
N ALA A 689 -5.00 30.84 19.98
CA ALA A 689 -3.60 30.84 20.43
C ALA A 689 -3.42 30.18 21.81
N LYS A 690 -4.35 30.37 22.76
CA LYS A 690 -4.28 29.80 24.12
C LYS A 690 -4.27 28.26 24.13
N ILE A 691 -4.97 27.59 23.20
CA ILE A 691 -4.95 26.12 23.11
C ILE A 691 -3.57 25.56 22.70
N LEU A 692 -2.73 26.35 22.02
CA LEU A 692 -1.35 25.98 21.73
C LEU A 692 -0.49 26.03 23.00
N LEU A 693 -0.68 27.06 23.83
CA LEU A 693 0.08 27.28 25.06
C LEU A 693 -0.23 26.22 26.11
N LYS A 694 -1.52 26.03 26.46
CA LYS A 694 -1.99 25.09 27.49
C LYS A 694 -1.42 23.67 27.35
N TRP A 695 -1.05 23.27 26.14
CA TRP A 695 -0.61 21.92 25.79
C TRP A 695 0.88 21.82 25.43
N SER A 696 1.60 22.94 25.40
CA SER A 696 3.04 22.94 25.57
C SER A 696 3.41 22.54 27.01
N ASP A 697 2.65 23.05 27.97
CA ASP A 697 2.94 22.93 29.41
C ASP A 697 2.62 21.52 29.94
N ASN A 698 1.78 20.74 29.23
CA ASN A 698 1.53 19.31 29.47
C ASN A 698 2.68 18.40 28.97
N LYS A 699 3.93 18.90 28.96
CA LYS A 699 5.15 18.11 28.72
C LYS A 699 6.08 18.21 29.93
N ILE A 700 5.65 17.61 31.02
CA ILE A 700 6.43 17.33 32.24
C ILE A 700 6.28 15.83 32.51
#